data_AF-A0A7S0IFY1-F1
#
_entry.id   AF-A0A7S0IFY1-F1
#
_cell.length_a   1.000
_cell.length_b   1.000
_cell.length_c   1.000
_cell.angle_alpha   90.00
_cell.angle_beta   90.00
_cell.angle_gamma   90.00
#
_symmetry.space_group_name_H-M   'P 1'
#
loop_
_entity.id
_entity.type
_entity.pdbx_description
1 polymer ?
#
loop_
_entity_poly.entity_id
_entity_poly.type
_entity_poly.pdbx_seq_one_letter_code
_entity_poly.pdbx_strand_id
1 'polypeptide(L)'
;HDHRASRMVVTSDTDLVTVLSSAHGRQRRSERLISKRDLRAAVKYGVREPSFTDKGELRWMYTFRGIVYITDETSRHEITSWPLPAFGFDVPLVDITQPMLRAHRAAKRALGNPASWTSHTVAVVDQSGSMRNTDVDGGATRSDAVWLTLALTWVDAEIKAGNRTSTDVVSVVSMRNNSEVVVDAEPVDWILFNKLVGLLRESKPTQGGNYLAAIDLAERCLMRNTMGSCATALLFFSDGRPSERMPRVQPSRSCKTTKYTPKDSRDARDKMLASRIGQLASRFGRRLTVGSIGFADPSEEFSTLQAMTKACEDYGCQATFHKPNLTAESLQSILSNLSSTLTTTKTELTALGGSKQRTVRDVKRESYSQINLEETHVNASDWWIYTGGAVTRYKRVEGQPRVYRGNRRFKAPKFDKLKAYEHEKAFGIAHHQRAFGEGAERLVYRLREIDRAQKFVGPWLVAKQSRFVEEVGSKDQDVQEFHRTFCATQQIAARIAKTFNRKLGEIPGVKGNTPRIEFLECHVLRLYDRQLGEIGVLTEKMLDHKKYKKWNSNNGYVAGMSKGHDGAGAKSIEGAFASLDLNATVLPENLGAIVEEDEEGEEWDDSDASDEELVPEEDGRDLQRASAMDHFRGVKFSVEDIPQAFSCFSYKYSKRKYLVCDLQGVLDQTRSPPCFELTDPVIHYRSMNNRKNVFGRTDRGQSGMDAFFKTHTCSELCHALGKVWKYKHVDRVPRSLIKPKLENTLGRRYEGTP
;
A
#
# COMPACT_ATOMS: atom_id res chain seq x y z
N HIS A 1 -20.94 -51.96 -32.30
CA HIS A 1 -20.07 -52.07 -33.47
C HIS A 1 -18.76 -51.39 -33.14
N ASP A 2 -17.82 -52.17 -32.59
CA ASP A 2 -16.48 -51.76 -32.19
C ASP A 2 -15.52 -51.82 -33.39
N HIS A 3 -14.77 -50.75 -33.63
CA HIS A 3 -13.62 -50.77 -34.54
C HIS A 3 -12.31 -50.80 -33.75
N ARG A 4 -11.69 -51.98 -33.73
CA ARG A 4 -10.28 -52.20 -33.36
C ARG A 4 -9.37 -51.56 -34.40
N ALA A 5 -8.53 -50.62 -33.97
CA ALA A 5 -7.35 -50.18 -34.70
C ALA A 5 -6.12 -50.96 -34.21
N SER A 6 -5.40 -51.56 -35.16
CA SER A 6 -4.30 -52.48 -34.97
C SER A 6 -3.09 -51.85 -34.26
N ARG A 7 -2.59 -52.58 -33.26
CA ARG A 7 -1.38 -52.31 -32.50
C ARG A 7 -0.17 -52.79 -33.31
N MET A 8 0.62 -51.86 -33.87
CA MET A 8 1.95 -52.19 -34.40
C MET A 8 2.87 -52.49 -33.21
N VAL A 9 3.16 -53.77 -33.01
CA VAL A 9 4.24 -54.23 -32.14
C VAL A 9 5.53 -54.12 -32.95
N VAL A 10 6.36 -53.13 -32.61
CA VAL A 10 7.78 -53.14 -32.99
C VAL A 10 8.53 -53.79 -31.83
N THR A 11 8.82 -55.08 -31.99
CA THR A 11 9.85 -55.78 -31.20
C THR A 11 11.22 -55.29 -31.66
N SER A 12 11.91 -54.53 -30.81
CA SER A 12 13.37 -54.50 -30.81
C SER A 12 13.83 -54.97 -29.44
N ASP A 13 14.50 -56.11 -29.39
CA ASP A 13 15.25 -56.56 -28.22
C ASP A 13 16.19 -55.43 -27.79
N THR A 14 15.86 -54.79 -26.68
CA THR A 14 16.76 -53.85 -26.00
C THR A 14 17.40 -54.60 -24.85
N ASP A 15 18.70 -54.86 -24.95
CA ASP A 15 19.53 -55.21 -23.80
C ASP A 15 19.18 -54.26 -22.64
N LEU A 16 18.62 -54.83 -21.57
CA LEU A 16 18.26 -54.14 -20.35
C LEU A 16 19.56 -53.70 -19.67
N VAL A 17 20.03 -52.49 -19.99
CA VAL A 17 21.10 -51.83 -19.22
C VAL A 17 20.57 -51.65 -17.79
N THR A 18 20.95 -52.60 -16.94
CA THR A 18 20.53 -52.64 -15.54
C THR A 18 21.46 -51.73 -14.75
N VAL A 19 21.05 -50.46 -14.64
CA VAL A 19 21.73 -49.50 -13.78
C VAL A 19 21.14 -49.58 -12.37
N LEU A 20 21.99 -49.96 -11.42
CA LEU A 20 21.72 -49.97 -10.00
C LEU A 20 22.01 -48.59 -9.43
N SER A 21 21.34 -48.22 -8.34
CA SER A 21 21.52 -46.91 -7.73
C SER A 21 21.94 -47.09 -6.30
N SER A 22 23.03 -46.43 -5.91
CA SER A 22 23.45 -46.37 -4.52
C SER A 22 22.35 -45.78 -3.63
N ALA A 23 22.41 -46.00 -2.32
CA ALA A 23 21.47 -45.38 -1.37
C ALA A 23 21.49 -43.84 -1.52
N HIS A 24 22.69 -43.26 -1.68
CA HIS A 24 22.87 -41.83 -1.95
C HIS A 24 22.24 -41.39 -3.28
N GLY A 25 22.50 -42.11 -4.38
CA GLY A 25 21.91 -41.79 -5.69
C GLY A 25 20.38 -41.88 -5.71
N ARG A 26 19.81 -42.91 -5.05
CA ARG A 26 18.35 -43.02 -4.89
C ARG A 26 17.76 -41.85 -4.11
N GLN A 27 18.39 -41.49 -2.99
CA GLN A 27 17.97 -40.36 -2.18
C GLN A 27 18.02 -39.05 -2.99
N ARG A 28 19.14 -38.77 -3.66
CA ARG A 28 19.32 -37.56 -4.48
C ARG A 28 18.28 -37.45 -5.59
N ARG A 29 17.96 -38.54 -6.28
CA ARG A 29 16.90 -38.52 -7.30
C ARG A 29 15.52 -38.24 -6.71
N SER A 30 15.20 -38.84 -5.57
CA SER A 30 13.92 -38.62 -4.90
C SER A 30 13.79 -37.17 -4.43
N GLU A 31 14.84 -36.61 -3.83
CA GLU A 31 14.92 -35.20 -3.39
C GLU A 31 14.83 -34.22 -4.57
N ARG A 32 15.20 -34.67 -5.78
CA ARG A 32 15.30 -33.81 -6.97
C ARG A 32 14.24 -34.07 -8.03
N LEU A 33 13.25 -34.90 -7.72
CA LEU A 33 12.18 -35.31 -8.64
C LEU A 33 12.70 -35.91 -9.97
N ILE A 34 13.88 -36.55 -9.95
CA ILE A 34 14.51 -37.15 -11.14
C ILE A 34 14.05 -38.60 -11.30
N SER A 35 13.50 -38.95 -12.47
CA SER A 35 13.06 -40.33 -12.75
C SER A 35 14.23 -41.31 -12.92
N LYS A 36 14.08 -42.53 -12.39
CA LYS A 36 15.01 -43.65 -12.65
C LYS A 36 15.02 -44.05 -14.13
N ARG A 37 13.94 -43.75 -14.88
CA ARG A 37 13.87 -44.02 -16.33
C ARG A 37 14.87 -43.15 -17.10
N ASP A 38 15.06 -41.91 -16.67
CA ASP A 38 15.97 -40.96 -17.31
C ASP A 38 17.44 -41.33 -17.10
N LEU A 39 17.81 -41.92 -15.95
CA LEU A 39 19.15 -42.45 -15.72
C LEU A 39 19.50 -43.55 -16.74
N ARG A 40 18.59 -44.50 -17.00
CA ARG A 40 18.82 -45.57 -17.99
C ARG A 40 18.97 -45.01 -19.39
N ALA A 41 18.17 -44.01 -19.74
CA ALA A 41 18.28 -43.31 -21.01
C ALA A 41 19.58 -42.51 -21.11
N ALA A 42 20.05 -41.90 -20.03
CA ALA A 42 21.30 -41.14 -19.97
C ALA A 42 22.54 -42.02 -20.18
N VAL A 43 22.60 -43.19 -19.55
CA VAL A 43 23.72 -44.13 -19.75
C VAL A 43 23.76 -44.66 -21.19
N LYS A 44 22.59 -44.77 -21.85
CA LYS A 44 22.48 -45.31 -23.21
C LYS A 44 22.66 -44.26 -24.31
N TYR A 45 22.17 -43.03 -24.10
CA TYR A 45 22.05 -42.00 -25.15
C TYR A 45 22.62 -40.63 -24.73
N GLY A 46 23.06 -40.48 -23.49
CA GLY A 46 23.64 -39.23 -22.98
C GLY A 46 25.06 -38.98 -23.46
N VAL A 47 25.47 -37.72 -23.40
CA VAL A 47 26.86 -37.31 -23.65
C VAL A 47 27.71 -37.82 -22.49
N ARG A 48 28.69 -38.68 -22.78
CA ARG A 48 29.56 -39.30 -21.78
C ARG A 48 30.90 -38.60 -21.70
N GLU A 49 31.28 -38.18 -20.50
CA GLU A 49 32.56 -37.54 -20.20
C GLU A 49 33.23 -38.23 -19.00
N PRO A 50 34.57 -38.32 -18.95
CA PRO A 50 35.27 -38.82 -17.78
C PRO A 50 35.17 -37.82 -16.61
N SER A 51 34.92 -38.34 -15.41
CA SER A 51 34.95 -37.62 -14.14
C SER A 51 35.88 -38.35 -13.18
N PHE A 52 36.49 -37.66 -12.23
CA PHE A 52 37.40 -38.30 -11.27
C PHE A 52 37.00 -37.98 -9.83
N THR A 53 37.30 -38.90 -8.91
CA THR A 53 37.20 -38.62 -7.47
C THR A 53 38.40 -37.80 -6.99
N ASP A 54 38.31 -37.22 -5.80
CA ASP A 54 39.45 -36.55 -5.14
C ASP A 54 40.66 -37.49 -4.94
N LYS A 55 40.44 -38.81 -5.03
CA LYS A 55 41.47 -39.86 -4.96
C LYS A 55 41.95 -40.33 -6.34
N GLY A 56 41.47 -39.71 -7.42
CA GLY A 56 41.85 -40.03 -8.80
C GLY A 56 41.12 -41.24 -9.42
N GLU A 57 40.10 -41.79 -8.76
CA GLU A 57 39.34 -42.92 -9.30
C GLU A 57 38.42 -42.46 -10.44
N LEU A 58 38.40 -43.23 -11.55
CA LEU A 58 37.58 -42.92 -12.71
C LEU A 58 36.08 -43.10 -12.39
N ARG A 59 35.29 -42.14 -12.82
CA ARG A 59 33.82 -42.14 -12.86
C ARG A 59 33.36 -41.69 -14.23
N TRP A 60 32.11 -41.99 -14.58
CA TRP A 60 31.52 -41.46 -15.79
C TRP A 60 30.47 -40.41 -15.46
N MET A 61 30.58 -39.27 -16.13
CA MET A 61 29.56 -38.23 -16.13
C MET A 61 28.74 -38.36 -17.41
N TYR A 62 27.43 -38.49 -17.25
CA TYR A 62 26.46 -38.55 -18.35
C TYR A 62 25.56 -37.34 -18.30
N THR A 63 25.55 -36.53 -19.36
CA THR A 63 24.60 -35.43 -19.51
C THR A 63 23.52 -35.82 -20.50
N PHE A 64 22.27 -35.84 -20.06
CA PHE A 64 21.13 -36.21 -20.89
C PHE A 64 19.91 -35.37 -20.54
N ARG A 65 19.33 -34.71 -21.55
CA ARG A 65 18.15 -33.83 -21.43
C ARG A 65 18.28 -32.78 -20.32
N GLY A 66 19.47 -32.25 -20.09
CA GLY A 66 19.71 -31.25 -19.04
C GLY A 66 19.84 -31.83 -17.62
N ILE A 67 19.97 -33.16 -17.46
CA ILE A 67 20.31 -33.80 -16.20
C ILE A 67 21.70 -34.42 -16.30
N VAL A 68 22.52 -34.21 -15.28
CA VAL A 68 23.82 -34.84 -15.10
C VAL A 68 23.70 -36.03 -14.17
N TYR A 69 24.25 -37.17 -14.57
CA TYR A 69 24.36 -38.39 -13.77
C TYR A 69 25.83 -38.76 -13.62
N ILE A 70 26.25 -39.06 -12.40
CA ILE A 70 27.57 -39.62 -12.11
C ILE A 70 27.39 -41.10 -11.79
N THR A 71 28.10 -41.94 -12.54
CA THR A 71 28.19 -43.37 -12.28
C THR A 71 29.60 -43.78 -11.89
N ASP A 72 29.74 -44.99 -11.36
CA ASP A 72 31.02 -45.68 -11.24
C ASP A 72 31.70 -45.89 -12.61
N GLU A 73 32.94 -46.38 -12.58
CA GLU A 73 33.75 -46.71 -13.76
C GLU A 73 33.09 -47.73 -14.70
N THR A 74 32.19 -48.56 -14.16
CA THR A 74 31.46 -49.58 -14.92
C THR A 74 30.20 -49.05 -15.60
N SER A 75 29.77 -47.82 -15.27
CA SER A 75 28.48 -47.24 -15.67
C SER A 75 27.26 -48.06 -15.23
N ARG A 76 27.43 -48.96 -14.25
CA ARG A 76 26.35 -49.81 -13.72
C ARG A 76 25.81 -49.31 -12.40
N HIS A 77 26.54 -48.47 -11.67
CA HIS A 77 26.09 -47.92 -10.40
C HIS A 77 26.03 -46.40 -10.45
N GLU A 78 24.85 -45.83 -10.22
CA GLU A 78 24.71 -44.40 -9.99
C GLU A 78 25.23 -44.02 -8.60
N ILE A 79 26.12 -43.03 -8.60
CA ILE A 79 26.66 -42.36 -7.43
C ILE A 79 25.75 -41.18 -7.04
N THR A 80 25.44 -40.29 -7.99
CA THR A 80 24.63 -39.08 -7.76
C THR A 80 24.09 -38.53 -9.08
N SER A 81 23.11 -37.63 -9.03
CA SER A 81 22.53 -37.00 -10.22
C SER A 81 21.87 -35.66 -9.91
N TRP A 82 22.01 -34.66 -10.78
CA TRP A 82 21.47 -33.31 -10.59
C TRP A 82 21.04 -32.68 -11.93
N PRO A 83 20.01 -31.82 -11.95
CA PRO A 83 19.68 -31.05 -13.13
C PRO A 83 20.67 -29.89 -13.35
N LEU A 84 20.87 -29.51 -14.60
CA LEU A 84 21.54 -28.27 -14.98
C LEU A 84 20.64 -27.05 -14.70
N PRO A 85 21.19 -25.83 -14.56
CA PRO A 85 20.39 -24.62 -14.46
C PRO A 85 19.36 -24.50 -15.60
N ALA A 86 18.19 -23.94 -15.30
CA ALA A 86 17.05 -23.84 -16.22
C ALA A 86 16.46 -25.19 -16.71
N PHE A 87 16.80 -26.32 -16.08
CA PHE A 87 16.21 -27.61 -16.43
C PHE A 87 14.67 -27.56 -16.35
N GLY A 88 14.00 -27.97 -17.44
CA GLY A 88 12.55 -27.94 -17.57
C GLY A 88 11.96 -26.62 -18.11
N PHE A 89 12.77 -25.58 -18.32
CA PHE A 89 12.32 -24.29 -18.85
C PHE A 89 13.03 -23.94 -20.15
N ASP A 90 12.28 -23.92 -21.24
CA ASP A 90 12.73 -23.37 -22.52
C ASP A 90 12.14 -21.97 -22.71
N VAL A 91 12.75 -20.97 -22.04
CA VAL A 91 12.41 -19.57 -22.29
C VAL A 91 13.28 -19.08 -23.44
N PRO A 92 12.72 -18.84 -24.64
CA PRO A 92 13.50 -18.35 -25.76
C PRO A 92 13.97 -16.92 -25.47
N LEU A 93 15.20 -16.62 -25.93
CA LEU A 93 15.66 -15.24 -25.96
C LEU A 93 14.88 -14.48 -27.03
N VAL A 94 14.56 -13.22 -26.76
CA VAL A 94 13.99 -12.32 -27.75
C VAL A 94 15.07 -11.97 -28.77
N ASP A 95 14.75 -12.05 -30.05
CA ASP A 95 15.66 -11.58 -31.10
C ASP A 95 15.78 -10.05 -31.04
N ILE A 96 16.98 -9.57 -30.71
CA ILE A 96 17.22 -8.14 -30.49
C ILE A 96 17.57 -7.47 -31.82
N THR A 97 16.60 -6.76 -32.38
CA THR A 97 16.77 -6.00 -33.61
C THR A 97 17.65 -4.74 -33.41
N GLN A 98 18.23 -4.22 -34.50
CA GLN A 98 19.01 -2.98 -34.47
C GLN A 98 18.22 -1.76 -33.94
N PRO A 99 16.94 -1.55 -34.30
CA PRO A 99 16.11 -0.53 -33.67
C PRO A 99 16.01 -0.66 -32.15
N MET A 100 15.84 -1.87 -31.61
CA MET A 100 15.78 -2.10 -30.17
C MET A 100 17.11 -1.73 -29.48
N LEU A 101 18.26 -2.10 -30.06
CA LEU A 101 19.57 -1.69 -29.54
C LEU A 101 19.76 -0.17 -29.55
N ARG A 102 19.31 0.51 -30.61
CA ARG A 102 19.38 1.97 -30.71
C ARG A 102 18.50 2.64 -29.65
N ALA A 103 17.26 2.16 -29.48
CA ALA A 103 16.33 2.65 -28.48
C ALA A 103 16.90 2.47 -27.06
N HIS A 104 17.45 1.29 -26.75
CA HIS A 104 18.10 1.01 -25.49
C HIS A 104 19.29 1.94 -25.19
N ARG A 105 20.18 2.14 -26.17
CA ARG A 105 21.31 3.08 -26.03
C ARG A 105 20.85 4.52 -25.86
N ALA A 106 19.75 4.91 -26.51
CA ALA A 106 19.16 6.23 -26.31
C ALA A 106 18.58 6.37 -24.90
N ALA A 107 17.84 5.37 -24.42
CA ALA A 107 17.30 5.33 -23.06
C ALA A 107 18.42 5.40 -22.01
N LYS A 108 19.49 4.61 -22.14
CA LYS A 108 20.65 4.68 -21.24
C LYS A 108 21.29 6.07 -21.17
N ARG A 109 21.38 6.77 -22.31
CA ARG A 109 21.89 8.16 -22.34
C ARG A 109 20.93 9.11 -21.64
N ALA A 110 19.63 8.99 -21.87
CA ALA A 110 18.60 9.82 -21.23
C ALA A 110 18.58 9.61 -19.70
N LEU A 111 18.68 8.35 -19.25
CA LEU A 111 18.75 7.95 -17.84
C LEU A 111 20.04 8.40 -17.14
N GLY A 112 21.01 8.96 -17.85
CA GLY A 112 22.10 9.71 -17.22
C GLY A 112 21.61 10.91 -16.40
N ASN A 113 20.38 11.38 -16.67
CA ASN A 113 19.67 12.33 -15.83
C ASN A 113 18.71 11.58 -14.87
N PRO A 114 18.95 11.58 -13.55
CA PRO A 114 18.05 10.94 -12.59
C PRO A 114 16.60 11.44 -12.63
N ALA A 115 16.36 12.67 -13.13
CA ALA A 115 15.01 13.21 -13.27
C ALA A 115 14.16 12.50 -14.34
N SER A 116 14.78 11.75 -15.25
CA SER A 116 14.03 11.00 -16.27
C SER A 116 13.56 9.62 -15.79
N TRP A 117 13.90 9.22 -14.56
CA TRP A 117 13.57 7.91 -14.03
C TRP A 117 12.16 7.95 -13.45
N THR A 118 11.29 7.05 -13.93
CA THR A 118 9.93 6.93 -13.40
C THR A 118 9.86 5.97 -12.23
N SER A 119 10.65 4.91 -12.27
CA SER A 119 10.81 4.00 -11.14
C SER A 119 12.18 3.33 -11.12
N HIS A 120 12.58 2.89 -9.93
CA HIS A 120 13.78 2.07 -9.72
C HIS A 120 13.45 0.86 -8.87
N THR A 121 13.51 -0.33 -9.45
CA THR A 121 13.45 -1.59 -8.69
C THR A 121 14.86 -2.11 -8.40
N VAL A 122 15.10 -2.50 -7.16
CA VAL A 122 16.27 -3.28 -6.76
C VAL A 122 15.80 -4.66 -6.32
N ALA A 123 16.22 -5.70 -7.04
CA ALA A 123 15.96 -7.08 -6.68
C ALA A 123 17.20 -7.69 -6.01
N VAL A 124 17.07 -8.10 -4.75
CA VAL A 124 18.05 -8.91 -4.04
C VAL A 124 17.66 -10.37 -4.22
N VAL A 125 18.50 -11.11 -4.94
CA VAL A 125 18.27 -12.53 -5.25
C VAL A 125 19.27 -13.38 -4.49
N ASP A 126 18.79 -14.16 -3.53
CA ASP A 126 19.57 -15.14 -2.82
C ASP A 126 20.16 -16.20 -3.76
N GLN A 127 21.48 -16.37 -3.68
CA GLN A 127 22.24 -17.38 -4.41
C GLN A 127 23.01 -18.29 -3.44
N SER A 128 22.48 -18.46 -2.23
CA SER A 128 22.96 -19.42 -1.25
C SER A 128 22.76 -20.86 -1.73
N GLY A 129 23.51 -21.81 -1.15
CA GLY A 129 23.48 -23.21 -1.57
C GLY A 129 22.12 -23.90 -1.44
N SER A 130 21.25 -23.43 -0.54
CA SER A 130 19.87 -23.91 -0.37
C SER A 130 18.95 -23.49 -1.52
N MET A 131 19.24 -22.38 -2.21
CA MET A 131 18.49 -21.94 -3.39
C MET A 131 18.70 -22.86 -4.61
N ARG A 132 19.62 -23.82 -4.53
CA ARG A 132 19.83 -24.89 -5.53
C ARG A 132 18.92 -26.10 -5.31
N ASN A 133 18.12 -26.12 -4.24
CA ASN A 133 17.15 -27.20 -4.05
C ASN A 133 16.16 -27.21 -5.22
N THR A 134 15.89 -28.41 -5.76
CA THR A 134 15.04 -28.64 -6.93
C THR A 134 13.66 -29.14 -6.49
N ASP A 135 13.10 -28.44 -5.52
CA ASP A 135 11.83 -28.73 -4.85
C ASP A 135 10.72 -27.78 -5.30
N VAL A 136 10.98 -26.99 -6.32
CA VAL A 136 9.95 -26.27 -7.08
C VAL A 136 9.29 -27.25 -8.06
N ASP A 137 8.00 -27.06 -8.31
CA ASP A 137 7.27 -27.85 -9.29
C ASP A 137 7.98 -27.87 -10.66
N GLY A 138 7.96 -29.04 -11.32
CA GLY A 138 8.74 -29.30 -12.53
C GLY A 138 10.23 -29.63 -12.32
N GLY A 139 10.71 -29.70 -11.07
CA GLY A 139 12.11 -30.04 -10.75
C GLY A 139 13.10 -28.88 -10.95
N ALA A 140 12.59 -27.65 -11.06
CA ALA A 140 13.38 -26.42 -11.12
C ALA A 140 14.14 -26.17 -9.81
N THR A 141 15.29 -25.51 -9.87
CA THR A 141 15.84 -24.95 -8.63
C THR A 141 15.00 -23.76 -8.15
N ARG A 142 15.03 -23.49 -6.84
CA ARG A 142 14.40 -22.28 -6.29
C ARG A 142 14.94 -21.00 -6.94
N SER A 143 16.24 -20.95 -7.21
CA SER A 143 16.87 -19.86 -7.96
C SER A 143 16.32 -19.72 -9.39
N ASP A 144 16.11 -20.83 -10.10
CA ASP A 144 15.57 -20.80 -11.46
C ASP A 144 14.18 -20.14 -11.48
N ALA A 145 13.33 -20.52 -10.53
CA ALA A 145 11.99 -19.96 -10.41
C ALA A 145 12.01 -18.44 -10.17
N VAL A 146 12.95 -17.92 -9.36
CA VAL A 146 13.08 -16.48 -9.12
C VAL A 146 13.49 -15.74 -10.40
N TRP A 147 14.52 -16.21 -11.10
CA TRP A 147 14.97 -15.56 -12.34
C TRP A 147 13.91 -15.60 -13.44
N LEU A 148 13.25 -16.75 -13.59
CA LEU A 148 12.15 -16.94 -14.52
C LEU A 148 11.00 -15.96 -14.25
N THR A 149 10.57 -15.87 -12.99
CA THR A 149 9.44 -15.01 -12.61
C THR A 149 9.80 -13.53 -12.76
N LEU A 150 11.04 -13.13 -12.44
CA LEU A 150 11.51 -11.76 -12.70
C LEU A 150 11.49 -11.41 -14.19
N ALA A 151 11.96 -12.30 -15.06
CA ALA A 151 11.94 -12.07 -16.50
C ALA A 151 10.52 -12.00 -17.06
N LEU A 152 9.67 -12.98 -16.74
CA LEU A 152 8.33 -13.09 -17.32
C LEU A 152 7.33 -12.11 -16.71
N THR A 153 7.32 -11.96 -15.38
CA THR A 153 6.30 -11.17 -14.69
C THR A 153 6.72 -9.73 -14.52
N TRP A 154 7.97 -9.48 -14.11
CA TRP A 154 8.43 -8.11 -13.81
C TRP A 154 8.89 -7.33 -15.05
N VAL A 155 9.20 -8.02 -16.15
CA VAL A 155 9.67 -7.38 -17.40
C VAL A 155 8.72 -7.65 -18.56
N ASP A 156 8.57 -8.90 -19.03
CA ASP A 156 7.79 -9.22 -20.23
C ASP A 156 6.31 -8.79 -20.11
N ALA A 157 5.61 -9.21 -19.05
CA ALA A 157 4.21 -8.88 -18.84
C ALA A 157 3.98 -7.36 -18.71
N GLU A 158 4.85 -6.66 -18.00
CA GLU A 158 4.73 -5.20 -17.78
C GLU A 158 5.04 -4.37 -19.03
N ILE A 159 5.98 -4.83 -19.87
CA ILE A 159 6.23 -4.22 -21.19
C ILE A 159 5.01 -4.42 -22.09
N LYS A 160 4.48 -5.66 -22.15
CA LYS A 160 3.32 -5.99 -22.98
C LYS A 160 2.05 -5.24 -22.53
N ALA A 161 1.88 -5.03 -21.23
CA ALA A 161 0.79 -4.24 -20.67
C ALA A 161 0.96 -2.72 -20.87
N GLY A 162 2.17 -2.24 -21.20
CA GLY A 162 2.48 -0.82 -21.33
C GLY A 162 2.63 -0.07 -20.00
N ASN A 163 2.64 -0.79 -18.87
CA ASN A 163 2.77 -0.21 -17.53
C ASN A 163 4.21 0.28 -17.24
N ARG A 164 5.19 -0.33 -17.90
CA ARG A 164 6.61 0.01 -17.75
C ARG A 164 7.24 0.31 -19.09
N THR A 165 8.15 1.28 -19.05
CA THR A 165 8.89 1.73 -20.24
C THR A 165 10.37 1.79 -19.92
N SER A 166 11.17 2.24 -20.88
CA SER A 166 12.61 2.40 -20.70
C SER A 166 13.01 3.50 -19.68
N THR A 167 12.05 4.24 -19.11
CA THR A 167 12.29 5.16 -17.97
C THR A 167 12.22 4.47 -16.61
N ASP A 168 11.67 3.26 -16.56
CA ASP A 168 11.69 2.38 -15.40
C ASP A 168 12.97 1.56 -15.45
N VAL A 169 13.72 1.50 -14.34
CA VAL A 169 15.02 0.82 -14.30
C VAL A 169 15.07 -0.27 -13.24
N VAL A 170 15.88 -1.30 -13.49
CA VAL A 170 16.10 -2.43 -12.59
C VAL A 170 17.58 -2.56 -12.24
N SER A 171 17.87 -2.76 -10.97
CA SER A 171 19.16 -3.26 -10.50
C SER A 171 18.96 -4.60 -9.80
N VAL A 172 19.94 -5.48 -9.92
CA VAL A 172 19.88 -6.82 -9.33
C VAL A 172 21.14 -7.05 -8.51
N VAL A 173 20.95 -7.34 -7.24
CA VAL A 173 21.98 -7.76 -6.31
C VAL A 173 21.94 -9.29 -6.21
N SER A 174 23.01 -9.96 -6.62
CA SER A 174 23.20 -11.37 -6.37
C SER A 174 23.73 -11.56 -4.94
N MET A 175 22.89 -12.02 -4.03
CA MET A 175 23.26 -12.20 -2.63
C MET A 175 24.04 -13.50 -2.44
N ARG A 176 25.31 -13.34 -2.06
CA ARG A 176 26.31 -14.39 -1.83
C ARG A 176 27.20 -13.99 -0.64
N ASN A 177 28.23 -14.79 -0.32
CA ASN A 177 29.22 -14.39 0.70
C ASN A 177 29.86 -13.04 0.36
N ASN A 178 30.23 -12.87 -0.91
CA ASN A 178 30.60 -11.61 -1.52
C ASN A 178 29.50 -11.20 -2.50
N SER A 179 28.50 -10.48 -1.99
CA SER A 179 27.36 -10.03 -2.79
C SER A 179 27.83 -9.02 -3.85
N GLU A 180 27.19 -9.03 -5.02
CA GLU A 180 27.56 -8.16 -6.15
C GLU A 180 26.32 -7.65 -6.91
N VAL A 181 26.47 -6.53 -7.62
CA VAL A 181 25.44 -6.01 -8.53
C VAL A 181 25.65 -6.64 -9.91
N VAL A 182 24.74 -7.52 -10.33
CA VAL A 182 24.82 -8.24 -11.62
C VAL A 182 24.06 -7.53 -12.74
N VAL A 183 23.11 -6.66 -12.38
CA VAL A 183 22.42 -5.74 -13.28
C VAL A 183 22.40 -4.38 -12.60
N ASP A 184 22.84 -3.33 -13.28
CA ASP A 184 23.01 -2.01 -12.69
C ASP A 184 22.20 -0.96 -13.45
N ALA A 185 21.13 -0.46 -12.80
CA ALA A 185 20.19 0.54 -13.32
C ALA A 185 19.84 0.36 -14.81
N GLU A 186 19.51 -0.86 -15.21
CA GLU A 186 19.21 -1.20 -16.60
C GLU A 186 17.77 -0.80 -16.95
N PRO A 187 17.52 -0.15 -18.11
CA PRO A 187 16.16 0.13 -18.58
C PRO A 187 15.30 -1.13 -18.65
N VAL A 188 14.02 -1.03 -18.32
CA VAL A 188 13.05 -2.10 -18.52
C VAL A 188 12.72 -2.20 -20.00
N ASP A 189 13.36 -3.16 -20.66
CA ASP A 189 13.15 -3.52 -22.06
C ASP A 189 13.52 -4.98 -22.34
N TRP A 190 13.45 -5.38 -23.61
CA TRP A 190 13.76 -6.74 -24.06
C TRP A 190 15.24 -7.13 -23.90
N ILE A 191 16.16 -6.16 -23.74
CA ILE A 191 17.57 -6.44 -23.45
C ILE A 191 17.74 -6.81 -21.98
N LEU A 192 17.05 -6.10 -21.08
CA LEU A 192 16.96 -6.53 -19.68
C LEU A 192 16.33 -7.92 -19.56
N PHE A 193 15.25 -8.19 -20.30
CA PHE A 193 14.63 -9.52 -20.35
C PHE A 193 15.66 -10.61 -20.69
N ASN A 194 16.38 -10.46 -21.80
CA ASN A 194 17.40 -11.42 -22.21
C ASN A 194 18.54 -11.55 -21.19
N LYS A 195 18.94 -10.46 -20.51
CA LYS A 195 19.93 -10.52 -19.43
C LYS A 195 19.46 -11.37 -18.25
N LEU A 196 18.20 -11.22 -17.82
CA LEU A 196 17.62 -12.04 -16.75
C LEU A 196 17.52 -13.53 -17.15
N VAL A 197 17.15 -13.82 -18.40
CA VAL A 197 17.16 -15.19 -18.94
C VAL A 197 18.59 -15.74 -19.03
N GLY A 198 19.59 -14.91 -19.31
CA GLY A 198 21.01 -15.28 -19.22
C GLY A 198 21.39 -15.68 -17.79
N LEU A 199 21.03 -14.86 -16.80
CA LEU A 199 21.27 -15.15 -15.38
C LEU A 199 20.59 -16.44 -14.92
N LEU A 200 19.37 -16.73 -15.40
CA LEU A 200 18.70 -18.02 -15.19
C LEU A 200 19.58 -19.19 -15.65
N ARG A 201 20.21 -19.10 -16.82
CA ARG A 201 21.02 -20.18 -17.42
C ARG A 201 22.42 -20.31 -16.81
N GLU A 202 22.96 -19.21 -16.29
CA GLU A 202 24.35 -19.15 -15.79
C GLU A 202 24.47 -19.29 -14.27
N SER A 203 23.40 -19.00 -13.53
CA SER A 203 23.41 -18.98 -12.06
C SER A 203 23.69 -20.35 -11.44
N LYS A 204 24.58 -20.36 -10.44
CA LYS A 204 24.96 -21.56 -9.69
C LYS A 204 24.96 -21.26 -8.18
N PRO A 205 23.80 -21.38 -7.51
CA PRO A 205 23.69 -21.11 -6.08
C PRO A 205 24.57 -22.10 -5.28
N THR A 206 25.54 -21.58 -4.52
CA THR A 206 26.59 -22.42 -3.91
C THR A 206 27.17 -21.87 -2.61
N GLN A 207 27.00 -20.58 -2.30
CA GLN A 207 27.65 -19.91 -1.17
C GLN A 207 26.68 -19.69 0.00
N GLY A 208 27.05 -18.86 0.99
CA GLY A 208 26.12 -18.37 2.01
C GLY A 208 25.39 -17.09 1.56
N GLY A 209 24.24 -16.81 2.17
CA GLY A 209 23.46 -15.58 1.94
C GLY A 209 23.85 -14.49 2.95
N ASN A 210 24.66 -13.51 2.55
CA ASN A 210 25.04 -12.37 3.37
C ASN A 210 24.05 -11.21 3.15
N TYR A 211 23.01 -11.18 3.98
CA TYR A 211 21.95 -10.17 4.00
C TYR A 211 22.49 -8.77 4.25
N LEU A 212 23.43 -8.58 5.17
CA LEU A 212 23.94 -7.25 5.52
C LEU A 212 24.63 -6.61 4.31
N ALA A 213 25.53 -7.36 3.66
CA ALA A 213 26.19 -6.90 2.44
C ALA A 213 25.18 -6.65 1.30
N ALA A 214 24.15 -7.49 1.18
CA ALA A 214 23.10 -7.33 0.19
C ALA A 214 22.23 -6.09 0.44
N ILE A 215 21.87 -5.79 1.69
CA ILE A 215 21.15 -4.58 2.09
C ILE A 215 21.99 -3.33 1.78
N ASP A 216 23.30 -3.36 2.08
CA ASP A 216 24.21 -2.24 1.78
C ASP A 216 24.34 -1.99 0.27
N LEU A 217 24.40 -3.05 -0.54
CA LEU A 217 24.38 -2.94 -2.00
C LEU A 217 23.04 -2.44 -2.51
N ALA A 218 21.93 -2.92 -1.94
CA ALA A 218 20.60 -2.50 -2.33
C ALA A 218 20.36 -1.01 -2.02
N GLU A 219 20.80 -0.53 -0.86
CA GLU A 219 20.77 0.89 -0.54
C GLU A 219 21.61 1.70 -1.51
N ARG A 220 22.84 1.26 -1.81
CA ARG A 220 23.70 1.95 -2.80
C ARG A 220 23.03 2.04 -4.16
N CYS A 221 22.32 0.99 -4.59
CA CYS A 221 21.54 1.02 -5.83
C CYS A 221 20.41 2.06 -5.73
N LEU A 222 19.52 1.94 -4.74
CA LEU A 222 18.39 2.86 -4.57
C LEU A 222 18.83 4.33 -4.45
N MET A 223 19.96 4.58 -3.79
CA MET A 223 20.53 5.92 -3.61
C MET A 223 21.18 6.50 -4.86
N ARG A 224 21.25 5.77 -5.99
CA ARG A 224 21.66 6.35 -7.29
C ARG A 224 20.70 7.44 -7.76
N ASN A 225 19.43 7.32 -7.37
CA ASN A 225 18.44 8.35 -7.62
C ASN A 225 17.68 8.70 -6.35
N THR A 226 18.10 9.79 -5.71
CA THR A 226 17.45 10.32 -4.51
C THR A 226 16.27 11.25 -4.82
N MET A 227 16.00 11.56 -6.09
CA MET A 227 14.96 12.52 -6.44
C MET A 227 13.60 12.08 -5.96
N GLY A 228 12.83 13.03 -5.41
CA GLY A 228 11.45 12.89 -4.93
C GLY A 228 10.45 12.24 -5.89
N SER A 229 10.73 12.26 -7.19
CA SER A 229 9.81 11.93 -8.27
C SER A 229 9.91 10.49 -8.79
N CYS A 230 10.91 9.73 -8.33
CA CYS A 230 11.10 8.33 -8.73
C CYS A 230 10.36 7.40 -7.76
N ALA A 231 9.49 6.52 -8.24
CA ALA A 231 8.96 5.42 -7.42
C ALA A 231 10.07 4.38 -7.16
N THR A 232 10.11 3.74 -5.99
CA THR A 232 11.19 2.79 -5.66
C THR A 232 10.63 1.46 -5.17
N ALA A 233 11.29 0.36 -5.54
CA ALA A 233 10.94 -0.97 -5.08
C ALA A 233 12.17 -1.77 -4.62
N LEU A 234 12.04 -2.51 -3.52
CA LEU A 234 12.99 -3.49 -3.04
C LEU A 234 12.33 -4.86 -3.01
N LEU A 235 12.75 -5.77 -3.90
CA LEU A 235 12.30 -7.16 -3.91
C LEU A 235 13.38 -8.02 -3.27
N PHE A 236 13.09 -8.68 -2.16
CA PHE A 236 14.06 -9.46 -1.40
C PHE A 236 13.67 -10.94 -1.43
N PHE A 237 14.29 -11.71 -2.32
CA PHE A 237 14.06 -13.15 -2.46
C PHE A 237 15.09 -13.92 -1.65
N SER A 238 14.66 -14.73 -0.68
CA SER A 238 15.58 -15.57 0.09
C SER A 238 14.90 -16.77 0.75
N ASP A 239 15.70 -17.76 1.11
CA ASP A 239 15.28 -18.91 1.91
C ASP A 239 15.07 -18.60 3.41
N GLY A 240 15.34 -17.36 3.84
CA GLY A 240 15.16 -16.91 5.23
C GLY A 240 16.29 -17.27 6.19
N ARG A 241 17.44 -17.74 5.69
CA ARG A 241 18.55 -18.23 6.53
C ARG A 241 19.82 -17.38 6.35
N PRO A 242 19.94 -16.25 7.06
CA PRO A 242 21.10 -15.37 6.96
C PRO A 242 22.37 -16.08 7.42
N SER A 243 23.46 -15.92 6.65
CA SER A 243 24.77 -16.50 6.92
C SER A 243 25.67 -15.63 7.81
N GLU A 244 25.17 -14.47 8.27
CA GLU A 244 25.86 -13.58 9.19
C GLU A 244 26.30 -14.29 10.46
N ARG A 245 27.48 -13.89 10.97
CA ARG A 245 27.94 -14.34 12.28
C ARG A 245 26.98 -13.84 13.36
N MET A 246 26.57 -14.75 14.24
CA MET A 246 25.73 -14.43 15.38
C MET A 246 26.48 -13.47 16.33
N PRO A 247 25.87 -12.33 16.72
CA PRO A 247 26.47 -11.42 17.70
C PRO A 247 26.72 -12.10 19.04
N ARG A 248 27.84 -11.77 19.70
CA ARG A 248 28.06 -12.13 21.11
C ARG A 248 27.31 -11.14 21.98
N VAL A 249 26.32 -11.58 22.74
CA VAL A 249 25.56 -10.72 23.65
C VAL A 249 26.09 -10.89 25.08
N GLN A 250 26.45 -9.76 25.72
CA GLN A 250 26.90 -9.75 27.11
C GLN A 250 25.70 -9.83 28.07
N PRO A 251 25.85 -10.47 29.24
CA PRO A 251 24.77 -10.54 30.23
C PRO A 251 24.36 -9.15 30.73
N SER A 252 23.06 -8.90 30.78
CA SER A 252 22.50 -7.76 31.53
C SER A 252 22.83 -7.91 33.02
N ARG A 253 23.27 -6.82 33.66
CA ARG A 253 23.55 -6.76 35.10
C ARG A 253 22.33 -7.11 35.99
N SER A 254 21.13 -7.19 35.42
CA SER A 254 19.89 -7.50 36.15
C SER A 254 19.48 -8.98 36.18
N CYS A 255 20.12 -9.86 35.37
CA CYS A 255 19.69 -11.25 35.26
C CYS A 255 20.61 -12.19 36.06
N LYS A 256 20.07 -12.82 37.11
CA LYS A 256 20.79 -13.77 37.97
C LYS A 256 20.93 -15.19 37.38
N THR A 257 20.46 -15.43 36.15
CA THR A 257 20.58 -16.72 35.44
C THR A 257 21.55 -16.59 34.25
N THR A 258 22.66 -17.32 34.31
CA THR A 258 23.86 -17.15 33.46
C THR A 258 23.95 -18.15 32.31
N LYS A 259 22.89 -18.34 31.51
CA LYS A 259 22.99 -19.11 30.24
C LYS A 259 22.22 -18.46 29.10
N TYR A 260 22.95 -17.92 28.13
CA TYR A 260 22.42 -17.42 26.86
C TYR A 260 22.01 -18.59 25.95
N THR A 261 20.90 -18.46 25.23
CA THR A 261 20.41 -19.51 24.33
C THR A 261 20.73 -19.19 22.86
N PRO A 262 20.81 -20.20 21.96
CA PRO A 262 20.90 -19.97 20.52
C PRO A 262 19.74 -19.15 19.94
N LYS A 263 18.59 -19.09 20.65
CA LYS A 263 17.46 -18.24 20.27
C LYS A 263 17.81 -16.76 20.47
N ASP A 264 18.37 -16.41 21.61
CA ASP A 264 18.72 -15.02 21.89
C ASP A 264 19.73 -14.46 20.86
N SER A 265 20.70 -15.27 20.43
CA SER A 265 21.65 -14.91 19.35
C SER A 265 20.96 -14.62 18.02
N ARG A 266 19.96 -15.44 17.66
CA ARG A 266 19.15 -15.26 16.45
C ARG A 266 18.35 -13.97 16.54
N ASP A 267 17.69 -13.73 17.66
CA ASP A 267 16.91 -12.52 17.89
C ASP A 267 17.80 -11.25 17.82
N ALA A 268 19.04 -11.31 18.33
CA ALA A 268 20.00 -10.22 18.23
C ALA A 268 20.44 -9.94 16.78
N ARG A 269 20.68 -11.00 15.98
CA ARG A 269 20.99 -10.87 14.55
C ARG A 269 19.79 -10.30 13.78
N ASP A 270 18.59 -10.81 14.04
CA ASP A 270 17.37 -10.35 13.37
C ASP A 270 17.10 -8.87 13.69
N LYS A 271 17.31 -8.44 14.94
CA LYS A 271 17.26 -7.01 15.33
C LYS A 271 18.30 -6.15 14.61
N MET A 272 19.53 -6.66 14.45
CA MET A 272 20.58 -5.95 13.72
C MET A 272 20.19 -5.75 12.25
N LEU A 273 19.72 -6.80 11.58
CA LEU A 273 19.28 -6.75 10.18
C LEU A 273 18.04 -5.85 10.01
N ALA A 274 17.06 -5.99 10.90
CA ALA A 274 15.87 -5.14 10.94
C ALA A 274 16.22 -3.65 11.15
N SER A 275 17.15 -3.35 12.06
CA SER A 275 17.65 -1.98 12.27
C SER A 275 18.31 -1.42 11.01
N ARG A 276 19.15 -2.23 10.35
CA ARG A 276 19.87 -1.80 9.15
C ARG A 276 18.94 -1.52 7.98
N ILE A 277 17.98 -2.41 7.70
CA ILE A 277 17.01 -2.16 6.62
C ILE A 277 16.02 -1.05 6.99
N GLY A 278 15.72 -0.87 8.28
CA GLY A 278 14.95 0.28 8.77
C GLY A 278 15.65 1.62 8.49
N GLN A 279 16.97 1.69 8.63
CA GLN A 279 17.74 2.89 8.25
C GLN A 279 17.63 3.20 6.75
N LEU A 280 17.71 2.19 5.89
CA LEU A 280 17.45 2.32 4.46
C LEU A 280 16.02 2.84 4.22
N ALA A 281 15.02 2.18 4.83
CA ALA A 281 13.61 2.55 4.72
C ALA A 281 13.32 3.99 5.14
N SER A 282 14.00 4.49 6.19
CA SER A 282 13.83 5.85 6.73
C SER A 282 14.09 6.98 5.71
N ARG A 283 14.82 6.70 4.62
CA ARG A 283 15.11 7.66 3.54
C ARG A 283 13.96 7.79 2.55
N PHE A 284 13.22 6.71 2.30
CA PHE A 284 12.23 6.65 1.23
C PHE A 284 10.79 6.69 1.74
N GLY A 285 10.52 6.09 2.91
CA GLY A 285 9.17 5.96 3.47
C GLY A 285 8.18 5.41 2.46
N ARG A 286 7.03 6.09 2.30
CA ARG A 286 5.93 5.62 1.45
C ARG A 286 6.31 5.42 -0.02
N ARG A 287 7.38 6.05 -0.51
CA ARG A 287 7.87 5.86 -1.89
C ARG A 287 8.54 4.51 -2.15
N LEU A 288 8.88 3.78 -1.09
CA LEU A 288 9.54 2.48 -1.20
C LEU A 288 8.53 1.36 -0.98
N THR A 289 8.27 0.62 -2.04
CA THR A 289 7.59 -0.68 -2.00
C THR A 289 8.61 -1.75 -1.59
N VAL A 290 8.31 -2.55 -0.57
CA VAL A 290 9.19 -3.65 -0.15
C VAL A 290 8.41 -4.96 -0.23
N GLY A 291 8.93 -5.91 -1.01
CA GLY A 291 8.44 -7.28 -1.04
C GLY A 291 9.50 -8.20 -0.46
N SER A 292 9.26 -8.77 0.72
CA SER A 292 10.11 -9.83 1.27
C SER A 292 9.50 -11.18 0.93
N ILE A 293 10.16 -11.96 0.07
CA ILE A 293 9.66 -13.23 -0.46
C ILE A 293 10.48 -14.37 0.15
N GLY A 294 9.87 -15.08 1.10
CA GLY A 294 10.42 -16.27 1.72
C GLY A 294 10.20 -17.51 0.86
N PHE A 295 11.25 -18.00 0.21
CA PHE A 295 11.16 -19.09 -0.75
C PHE A 295 11.92 -20.33 -0.26
N ALA A 296 11.26 -21.08 0.63
CA ALA A 296 11.78 -22.31 1.21
C ALA A 296 10.64 -23.27 1.58
N ASP A 297 10.97 -24.32 2.33
CA ASP A 297 10.01 -25.31 2.80
C ASP A 297 8.86 -24.65 3.59
N PRO A 298 7.61 -25.12 3.48
CA PRO A 298 6.47 -24.57 4.22
C PRO A 298 6.63 -24.57 5.74
N SER A 299 7.53 -25.36 6.32
CA SER A 299 7.87 -25.34 7.75
C SER A 299 8.82 -24.22 8.16
N GLU A 300 9.45 -23.50 7.22
CA GLU A 300 10.36 -22.40 7.53
C GLU A 300 9.59 -21.19 8.07
N GLU A 301 10.05 -20.60 9.18
CA GLU A 301 9.35 -19.51 9.87
C GLU A 301 9.66 -18.13 9.25
N PHE A 302 10.82 -17.97 8.60
CA PHE A 302 11.27 -16.71 8.00
C PHE A 302 11.27 -15.51 8.99
N SER A 303 11.59 -15.74 10.26
CA SER A 303 11.57 -14.70 11.32
C SER A 303 12.37 -13.45 10.94
N THR A 304 13.54 -13.65 10.31
CA THR A 304 14.39 -12.53 9.87
C THR A 304 13.71 -11.67 8.80
N LEU A 305 13.10 -12.29 7.77
CA LEU A 305 12.40 -11.56 6.71
C LEU A 305 11.16 -10.84 7.24
N GLN A 306 10.43 -11.46 8.17
CA GLN A 306 9.30 -10.82 8.84
C GLN A 306 9.76 -9.60 9.66
N ALA A 307 10.84 -9.72 10.43
CA ALA A 307 11.40 -8.63 11.22
C ALA A 307 11.90 -7.46 10.34
N MET A 308 12.57 -7.78 9.21
CA MET A 308 13.00 -6.80 8.21
C MET A 308 11.81 -6.07 7.57
N THR A 309 10.78 -6.82 7.18
CA THR A 309 9.55 -6.26 6.61
C THR A 309 8.89 -5.33 7.61
N LYS A 310 8.74 -5.77 8.86
CA LYS A 310 8.12 -4.97 9.92
C LYS A 310 8.90 -3.70 10.21
N ALA A 311 10.23 -3.75 10.18
CA ALA A 311 11.06 -2.56 10.31
C ALA A 311 10.82 -1.56 9.17
N CYS A 312 10.65 -2.02 7.93
CA CYS A 312 10.32 -1.13 6.81
C CYS A 312 8.94 -0.49 6.99
N GLU A 313 7.92 -1.26 7.39
CA GLU A 313 6.58 -0.73 7.70
C GLU A 313 6.63 0.35 8.79
N ASP A 314 7.44 0.12 9.84
CA ASP A 314 7.58 1.07 10.95
C ASP A 314 8.20 2.41 10.52
N TYR A 315 8.86 2.49 9.37
CA TYR A 315 9.34 3.75 8.75
C TYR A 315 8.42 4.27 7.62
N GLY A 316 7.22 3.70 7.48
CA GLY A 316 6.19 4.16 6.54
C GLY A 316 6.31 3.60 5.13
N CYS A 317 7.17 2.60 4.89
CA CYS A 317 7.25 1.94 3.58
C CYS A 317 6.03 1.08 3.26
N GLN A 318 5.77 0.88 1.97
CA GLN A 318 4.76 -0.05 1.50
C GLN A 318 5.34 -1.48 1.50
N ALA A 319 5.49 -2.06 2.70
CA ALA A 319 6.17 -3.33 2.91
C ALA A 319 5.20 -4.51 3.10
N THR A 320 5.51 -5.65 2.49
CA THR A 320 4.74 -6.89 2.63
C THR A 320 5.66 -8.11 2.67
N PHE A 321 5.32 -9.07 3.53
CA PHE A 321 5.99 -10.37 3.62
C PHE A 321 5.14 -11.43 2.95
N HIS A 322 5.76 -12.24 2.10
CA HIS A 322 5.11 -13.30 1.34
C HIS A 322 5.81 -14.63 1.57
N LYS A 323 5.01 -15.68 1.75
CA LYS A 323 5.46 -17.07 1.84
C LYS A 323 4.79 -17.88 0.71
N PRO A 324 5.28 -17.77 -0.53
CA PRO A 324 4.79 -18.55 -1.66
C PRO A 324 4.88 -20.06 -1.40
N ASN A 325 3.97 -20.81 -2.03
CA ASN A 325 4.18 -22.23 -2.26
C ASN A 325 5.41 -22.41 -3.18
N LEU A 326 6.06 -23.58 -3.18
CA LEU A 326 7.21 -23.83 -4.06
C LEU A 326 6.75 -24.06 -5.53
N THR A 327 6.03 -23.09 -6.09
CA THR A 327 5.49 -23.07 -7.45
C THR A 327 5.71 -21.71 -8.10
N ALA A 328 5.95 -21.69 -9.42
CA ALA A 328 6.14 -20.45 -10.19
C ALA A 328 4.89 -19.57 -10.19
N GLU A 329 3.70 -20.17 -10.22
CA GLU A 329 2.41 -19.44 -10.21
C GLU A 329 2.25 -18.57 -8.94
N SER A 330 2.64 -19.10 -7.78
CA SER A 330 2.53 -18.35 -6.53
C SER A 330 3.48 -17.14 -6.50
N LEU A 331 4.69 -17.30 -7.04
CA LEU A 331 5.64 -16.19 -7.21
C LEU A 331 5.12 -15.14 -8.19
N GLN A 332 4.52 -15.56 -9.30
CA GLN A 332 3.93 -14.67 -10.30
C GLN A 332 2.80 -13.82 -9.72
N SER A 333 1.91 -14.42 -8.93
CA SER A 333 0.84 -13.68 -8.24
C SER A 333 1.40 -12.61 -7.30
N ILE A 334 2.40 -12.96 -6.48
CA ILE A 334 3.07 -12.02 -5.57
C ILE A 334 3.72 -10.86 -6.35
N LEU A 335 4.46 -11.16 -7.42
CA LEU A 335 5.11 -10.12 -8.22
C LEU A 335 4.11 -9.23 -8.96
N SER A 336 2.99 -9.78 -9.44
CA SER A 336 1.93 -8.97 -10.05
C SER A 336 1.34 -7.97 -9.04
N ASN A 337 1.10 -8.42 -7.80
CA ASN A 337 0.61 -7.56 -6.72
C ASN A 337 1.61 -6.46 -6.33
N LEU A 338 2.89 -6.80 -6.21
CA LEU A 338 3.96 -5.84 -5.92
C LEU A 338 4.17 -4.85 -7.09
N SER A 339 3.97 -5.29 -8.33
CA SER A 339 4.02 -4.43 -9.51
C SER A 339 2.89 -3.40 -9.49
N SER A 340 1.66 -3.85 -9.22
CA SER A 340 0.49 -2.96 -9.05
C SER A 340 0.71 -1.91 -7.94
N THR A 341 1.35 -2.31 -6.85
CA THR A 341 1.71 -1.42 -5.73
C THR A 341 2.72 -0.35 -6.17
N LEU A 342 3.74 -0.72 -6.95
CA LEU A 342 4.71 0.22 -7.51
C LEU A 342 4.05 1.17 -8.52
N THR A 343 3.16 0.67 -9.37
CA THR A 343 2.37 1.49 -10.31
C THR A 343 1.53 2.52 -9.57
N THR A 344 0.84 2.12 -8.48
CA THR A 344 0.09 3.04 -7.62
C THR A 344 1.00 4.14 -7.06
N THR A 345 2.20 3.77 -6.59
CA THR A 345 3.19 4.76 -6.11
C THR A 345 3.63 5.73 -7.22
N LYS A 346 3.80 5.25 -8.45
CA LYS A 346 4.13 6.10 -9.62
C LYS A 346 2.98 7.06 -9.95
N THR A 347 1.73 6.62 -9.84
CA THR A 347 0.54 7.48 -10.01
C THR A 347 0.46 8.56 -8.92
N GLU A 348 0.71 8.23 -7.64
CA GLU A 348 0.79 9.23 -6.55
C GLU A 348 1.83 10.32 -6.82
N LEU A 349 2.92 9.96 -7.52
CA LEU A 349 4.00 10.86 -7.90
C LEU A 349 3.72 11.64 -9.20
N THR A 350 2.54 11.52 -9.80
CA THR A 350 2.16 12.23 -11.03
C THR A 350 1.14 13.34 -10.72
N ALA A 351 1.35 14.55 -11.22
CA ALA A 351 0.47 15.70 -10.98
C ALA A 351 -0.92 15.48 -11.61
N LEU A 352 -1.95 16.12 -11.05
CA LEU A 352 -3.31 16.09 -11.63
C LEU A 352 -3.28 16.74 -13.02
N GLY A 353 -3.98 16.14 -13.99
CA GLY A 353 -4.18 16.74 -15.32
C GLY A 353 -2.94 16.79 -16.23
N GLY A 354 -1.90 15.99 -15.97
CA GLY A 354 -0.73 15.95 -16.87
C GLY A 354 0.29 14.85 -16.58
N SER A 355 1.37 14.82 -17.36
CA SER A 355 2.47 13.86 -17.23
C SER A 355 3.61 14.36 -16.33
N LYS A 356 3.42 15.47 -15.62
CA LYS A 356 4.45 16.09 -14.78
C LYS A 356 4.60 15.31 -13.49
N GLN A 357 5.81 14.87 -13.18
CA GLN A 357 6.07 14.22 -11.90
C GLN A 357 6.17 15.25 -10.77
N ARG A 358 5.49 14.97 -9.67
CA ARG A 358 5.64 15.63 -8.38
C ARG A 358 6.89 15.08 -7.68
N THR A 359 7.55 15.95 -6.91
CA THR A 359 8.76 15.58 -6.17
C THR A 359 8.43 15.53 -4.69
N VAL A 360 8.51 14.35 -4.07
CA VAL A 360 8.39 14.22 -2.61
C VAL A 360 9.56 14.90 -1.93
N ARG A 361 9.29 15.59 -0.82
CA ARG A 361 10.31 16.27 0.00
C ARG A 361 11.32 15.27 0.55
N ASP A 362 12.62 15.59 0.52
CA ASP A 362 13.66 14.79 1.16
C ASP A 362 13.60 15.00 2.67
N VAL A 363 12.96 14.06 3.36
CA VAL A 363 12.76 14.09 4.81
C VAL A 363 13.20 12.77 5.42
N LYS A 364 13.77 12.81 6.61
CA LYS A 364 14.01 11.60 7.39
C LYS A 364 12.75 11.20 8.14
N ARG A 365 12.51 9.91 8.24
CA ARG A 365 11.42 9.34 9.05
C ARG A 365 11.96 8.77 10.36
N GLU A 366 11.14 8.83 11.40
CA GLU A 366 11.38 8.10 12.65
C GLU A 366 10.55 6.81 12.67
N SER A 367 10.99 5.84 13.47
CA SER A 367 10.27 4.57 13.62
C SER A 367 9.00 4.78 14.43
N TYR A 368 7.86 4.44 13.84
CA TYR A 368 6.54 4.56 14.44
C TYR A 368 6.42 3.80 15.77
N SER A 369 7.04 2.62 15.88
CA SER A 369 7.00 1.79 17.08
C SER A 369 7.93 2.28 18.20
N GLN A 370 8.90 3.14 17.89
CA GLN A 370 9.90 3.67 18.82
C GLN A 370 9.60 5.09 19.30
N ILE A 371 8.45 5.66 18.96
CA ILE A 371 8.05 6.99 19.43
C ILE A 371 8.00 7.01 20.96
N ASN A 372 8.76 7.94 21.55
CA ASN A 372 8.75 8.18 22.98
C ASN A 372 7.85 9.37 23.33
N LEU A 373 6.72 9.10 23.99
CA LEU A 373 5.79 10.14 24.45
C LEU A 373 6.04 10.60 25.89
N GLU A 374 7.02 10.01 26.58
CA GLU A 374 7.42 10.33 27.95
C GLU A 374 8.49 11.44 28.01
N GLU A 375 8.95 11.91 26.85
CA GLU A 375 9.85 13.06 26.76
C GLU A 375 9.26 14.28 27.47
N THR A 376 10.04 14.89 28.37
CA THR A 376 9.60 16.02 29.20
C THR A 376 10.19 17.35 28.76
N HIS A 377 11.31 17.34 28.03
CA HIS A 377 12.03 18.52 27.59
C HIS A 377 12.45 18.35 26.13
N VAL A 378 12.61 19.48 25.44
CA VAL A 378 13.08 19.51 24.06
C VAL A 378 14.58 19.19 24.01
N ASN A 379 14.97 18.36 23.03
CA ASN A 379 16.35 18.23 22.58
C ASN A 379 16.54 19.00 21.26
N ALA A 380 17.41 20.01 21.24
CA ALA A 380 17.62 20.86 20.07
C ALA A 380 18.11 20.11 18.81
N SER A 381 18.66 18.90 18.94
CA SER A 381 19.06 18.10 17.77
C SER A 381 17.90 17.49 17.01
N ASP A 382 16.75 17.28 17.67
CA ASP A 382 15.62 16.51 17.12
C ASP A 382 14.39 17.39 16.84
N TRP A 383 14.40 18.63 17.33
CA TRP A 383 13.25 19.53 17.30
C TRP A 383 13.63 20.91 16.74
N TRP A 384 12.82 21.43 15.84
CA TRP A 384 12.80 22.85 15.52
C TRP A 384 11.99 23.61 16.56
N ILE A 385 12.46 24.78 16.97
CA ILE A 385 11.85 25.59 18.03
C ILE A 385 11.45 26.95 17.46
N TYR A 386 10.16 27.28 17.59
CA TYR A 386 9.58 28.54 17.13
C TYR A 386 9.01 29.31 18.32
N THR A 387 9.32 30.60 18.43
CA THR A 387 8.90 31.45 19.57
C THR A 387 8.46 32.84 19.12
N GLY A 388 7.72 33.54 19.97
CA GLY A 388 7.32 34.93 19.75
C GLY A 388 6.58 35.15 18.43
N GLY A 389 7.02 36.17 17.66
CA GLY A 389 6.41 36.53 16.38
C GLY A 389 6.57 35.49 15.26
N ALA A 390 7.38 34.44 15.48
CA ALA A 390 7.56 33.36 14.51
C ALA A 390 6.41 32.35 14.49
N VAL A 391 5.42 32.48 15.39
CA VAL A 391 4.27 31.57 15.48
C VAL A 391 2.98 32.36 15.31
N THR A 392 2.19 32.00 14.31
CA THR A 392 0.80 32.46 14.22
C THR A 392 -0.15 31.29 14.02
N ARG A 393 -1.30 31.32 14.71
CA ARG A 393 -2.34 30.28 14.64
C ARG A 393 -3.59 30.82 13.95
N TYR A 394 -4.16 30.01 13.08
CA TYR A 394 -5.38 30.31 12.35
C TYR A 394 -6.39 29.17 12.47
N LYS A 395 -7.67 29.51 12.41
CA LYS A 395 -8.77 28.56 12.34
C LYS A 395 -9.66 28.91 11.17
N ARG A 396 -10.00 27.93 10.34
CA ARG A 396 -11.01 28.14 9.29
C ARG A 396 -12.37 28.34 9.95
N VAL A 397 -13.08 29.40 9.57
CA VAL A 397 -14.42 29.73 10.05
C VAL A 397 -15.31 29.93 8.83
N GLU A 398 -16.47 29.29 8.85
CA GLU A 398 -17.44 29.43 7.77
C GLU A 398 -18.10 30.80 7.77
N GLY A 399 -18.54 31.25 6.60
CA GLY A 399 -19.27 32.49 6.51
C GLY A 399 -20.63 32.39 7.16
N GLN A 400 -20.95 33.38 8.00
CA GLN A 400 -22.28 33.45 8.60
C GLN A 400 -23.36 33.71 7.53
N PRO A 401 -24.53 33.05 7.63
CA PRO A 401 -25.66 33.33 6.75
C PRO A 401 -26.13 34.77 6.92
N ARG A 402 -26.29 35.49 5.82
CA ARG A 402 -26.99 36.77 5.77
C ARG A 402 -28.25 36.61 4.93
N VAL A 403 -29.39 36.98 5.52
CA VAL A 403 -30.65 37.07 4.77
C VAL A 403 -30.75 38.50 4.24
N TYR A 404 -30.76 38.65 2.92
CA TYR A 404 -31.00 39.94 2.26
C TYR A 404 -32.10 39.78 1.22
N ARG A 405 -33.21 40.52 1.38
CA ARG A 405 -34.39 40.47 0.49
C ARG A 405 -34.89 39.05 0.19
N GLY A 406 -35.00 38.19 1.21
CA GLY A 406 -35.48 36.82 1.05
C GLY A 406 -34.46 35.83 0.47
N ASN A 407 -33.31 36.30 -0.02
CA ASN A 407 -32.20 35.43 -0.43
C ASN A 407 -31.20 35.27 0.71
N ARG A 408 -30.93 34.03 1.09
CA ARG A 408 -29.87 33.67 2.03
C ARG A 408 -28.55 33.60 1.28
N ARG A 409 -27.62 34.51 1.56
CA ARG A 409 -26.25 34.49 1.04
C ARG A 409 -25.30 34.16 2.17
N PHE A 410 -24.42 33.19 1.95
CA PHE A 410 -23.32 32.90 2.86
C PHE A 410 -22.16 33.83 2.51
N LYS A 411 -21.46 34.34 3.54
CA LYS A 411 -20.16 34.96 3.29
C LYS A 411 -19.17 33.87 2.84
N ALA A 412 -18.14 34.24 2.09
CA ALA A 412 -17.04 33.33 1.85
C ALA A 412 -16.43 32.88 3.20
N PRO A 413 -16.03 31.60 3.33
CA PRO A 413 -15.23 31.12 4.45
C PRO A 413 -13.96 31.98 4.63
N LYS A 414 -13.43 32.05 5.85
CA LYS A 414 -12.20 32.80 6.13
C LYS A 414 -11.35 32.12 7.21
N PHE A 415 -10.09 32.49 7.30
CA PHE A 415 -9.23 32.11 8.42
C PHE A 415 -9.20 33.20 9.48
N ASP A 416 -9.71 32.88 10.67
CA ASP A 416 -9.62 33.76 11.84
C ASP A 416 -8.33 33.50 12.61
N LYS A 417 -7.61 34.57 12.91
CA LYS A 417 -6.38 34.54 13.71
C LYS A 417 -6.73 34.27 15.18
N LEU A 418 -6.10 33.25 15.76
CA LEU A 418 -6.23 32.87 17.16
C LEU A 418 -5.03 33.32 18.00
N LYS A 419 -5.09 33.08 19.32
CA LYS A 419 -3.89 33.13 20.18
C LYS A 419 -2.85 32.15 19.63
N ALA A 420 -1.57 32.55 19.65
CA ALA A 420 -0.49 31.74 19.12
C ALA A 420 -0.36 30.38 19.83
N TYR A 421 -0.68 30.34 21.12
CA TYR A 421 -0.60 29.17 21.98
C TYR A 421 -1.93 28.89 22.69
N GLU A 422 -2.22 27.62 22.93
CA GLU A 422 -3.38 27.13 23.66
C GLU A 422 -3.12 27.05 25.16
N HIS A 423 -1.95 26.56 25.57
CA HIS A 423 -1.59 26.40 26.97
C HIS A 423 -1.06 27.71 27.57
N GLU A 424 -1.53 28.06 28.78
CA GLU A 424 -1.22 29.36 29.41
C GLU A 424 0.27 29.60 29.67
N LYS A 425 1.02 28.53 29.92
CA LYS A 425 2.48 28.58 30.16
C LYS A 425 3.32 28.52 28.88
N ALA A 426 2.70 28.31 27.72
CA ALA A 426 3.43 28.14 26.48
C ALA A 426 4.10 29.46 26.05
N PHE A 427 5.35 29.34 25.63
CA PHE A 427 6.18 30.41 25.10
C PHE A 427 6.64 30.12 23.66
N GLY A 428 6.56 28.87 23.22
CA GLY A 428 6.93 28.44 21.88
C GLY A 428 6.31 27.13 21.45
N ILE A 429 6.64 26.73 20.23
CA ILE A 429 6.27 25.48 19.57
C ILE A 429 7.53 24.68 19.28
N ALA A 430 7.54 23.41 19.68
CA ALA A 430 8.51 22.42 19.26
C ALA A 430 7.89 21.55 18.14
N HIS A 431 8.54 21.53 16.99
CA HIS A 431 8.16 20.76 15.80
C HIS A 431 9.27 19.74 15.50
N HIS A 432 8.94 18.45 15.53
CA HIS A 432 9.95 17.41 15.35
C HIS A 432 10.53 17.44 13.94
N GLN A 433 11.83 17.18 13.79
CA GLN A 433 12.51 17.24 12.50
C GLN A 433 12.25 16.02 11.61
N ARG A 434 11.79 14.90 12.20
CA ARG A 434 11.51 13.66 11.48
C ARG A 434 10.02 13.39 11.42
N ALA A 435 9.54 12.99 10.25
CA ALA A 435 8.16 12.56 10.09
C ALA A 435 7.98 11.17 10.72
N PHE A 436 6.86 10.95 11.39
CA PHE A 436 6.52 9.62 11.92
C PHE A 436 5.34 8.98 11.19
N GLY A 437 4.56 9.77 10.47
CA GLY A 437 3.46 9.30 9.63
C GLY A 437 3.53 9.92 8.24
N GLU A 438 3.00 9.21 7.24
CA GLU A 438 2.97 9.65 5.85
C GLU A 438 1.70 9.12 5.16
N GLY A 439 0.88 10.03 4.64
CA GLY A 439 -0.24 9.72 3.75
C GLY A 439 0.13 9.97 2.28
N ALA A 440 -0.85 9.82 1.38
CA ALA A 440 -0.64 10.12 -0.05
C ALA A 440 -0.21 11.58 -0.27
N GLU A 441 -0.91 12.53 0.39
CA GLU A 441 -0.70 13.97 0.20
C GLU A 441 0.16 14.67 1.26
N ARG A 442 0.26 14.11 2.47
CA ARG A 442 0.83 14.82 3.63
C ARG A 442 1.77 13.98 4.47
N LEU A 443 2.84 14.64 4.95
CA LEU A 443 3.74 14.14 5.98
C LEU A 443 3.26 14.58 7.36
N VAL A 444 3.45 13.74 8.37
CA VAL A 444 2.98 13.95 9.75
C VAL A 444 4.15 13.94 10.71
N TYR A 445 4.25 15.00 11.51
CA TYR A 445 5.31 15.25 12.48
C TYR A 445 4.73 15.38 13.88
N ARG A 446 5.53 15.03 14.90
CA ARG A 446 5.17 15.33 16.28
C ARG A 446 5.30 16.84 16.52
N LEU A 447 4.35 17.41 17.25
CA LEU A 447 4.34 18.82 17.60
C LEU A 447 3.86 19.02 19.03
N ARG A 448 4.47 19.95 19.76
CA ARG A 448 4.04 20.26 21.13
C ARG A 448 4.41 21.67 21.53
N GLU A 449 3.61 22.26 22.42
CA GLU A 449 3.92 23.55 23.02
C GLU A 449 5.01 23.40 24.09
N ILE A 450 5.81 24.46 24.28
CA ILE A 450 6.91 24.49 25.25
C ILE A 450 6.87 25.76 26.09
N ASP A 451 7.31 25.66 27.34
CA ASP A 451 7.50 26.82 28.20
C ASP A 451 8.87 27.49 28.01
N ARG A 452 9.16 28.52 28.81
CA ARG A 452 10.44 29.26 28.77
C ARG A 452 11.65 28.41 29.16
N ALA A 453 11.44 27.32 29.88
CA ALA A 453 12.49 26.36 30.26
C ALA A 453 12.63 25.22 29.22
N GLN A 454 11.96 25.34 28.06
CA GLN A 454 11.89 24.31 27.01
C GLN A 454 11.31 22.98 27.51
N LYS A 455 10.50 23.03 28.58
CA LYS A 455 9.72 21.89 29.03
C LYS A 455 8.46 21.79 28.18
N PHE A 456 8.10 20.58 27.78
CA PHE A 456 6.86 20.34 27.05
C PHE A 456 5.64 20.66 27.94
N VAL A 457 4.70 21.43 27.40
CA VAL A 457 3.43 21.80 28.03
C VAL A 457 2.27 21.52 27.08
N GLY A 458 1.06 21.43 27.62
CA GLY A 458 -0.12 21.09 26.83
C GLY A 458 -0.12 19.64 26.29
N PRO A 459 -1.14 19.29 25.51
CA PRO A 459 -1.29 17.96 24.91
C PRO A 459 -0.28 17.75 23.77
N TRP A 460 -0.08 16.49 23.41
CA TRP A 460 0.60 16.13 22.16
C TRP A 460 -0.27 16.53 20.96
N LEU A 461 0.34 17.18 19.99
CA LEU A 461 -0.27 17.55 18.71
C LEU A 461 0.49 16.88 17.57
N VAL A 462 -0.12 16.84 16.40
CA VAL A 462 0.56 16.52 15.15
C VAL A 462 0.63 17.76 14.26
N ALA A 463 1.70 17.87 13.48
CA ALA A 463 1.82 18.84 12.40
C ALA A 463 1.79 18.09 11.07
N LYS A 464 0.89 18.50 10.17
CA LYS A 464 0.74 17.94 8.84
C LYS A 464 1.14 18.97 7.80
N GLN A 465 2.01 18.58 6.88
CA GLN A 465 2.48 19.42 5.79
C GLN A 465 2.43 18.66 4.47
N SER A 466 2.45 19.38 3.34
CA SER A 466 2.50 18.76 2.02
C SER A 466 3.67 17.79 1.92
N ARG A 467 3.42 16.60 1.38
CA ARG A 467 4.44 15.60 1.07
C ARG A 467 5.36 16.05 -0.07
N PHE A 468 4.89 16.97 -0.91
CA PHE A 468 5.53 17.36 -2.15
C PHE A 468 6.16 18.75 -2.06
N VAL A 469 7.24 18.95 -2.82
CA VAL A 469 7.86 20.26 -3.02
C VAL A 469 6.95 21.07 -3.94
N GLU A 470 6.57 22.27 -3.52
CA GLU A 470 5.78 23.19 -4.34
C GLU A 470 6.68 23.98 -5.31
N GLU A 471 6.14 24.40 -6.46
CA GLU A 471 6.91 25.13 -7.47
C GLU A 471 7.28 26.55 -7.01
N VAL A 472 8.52 26.94 -7.26
CA VAL A 472 9.08 28.23 -6.85
C VAL A 472 8.40 29.36 -7.65
N GLY A 473 7.42 30.02 -7.04
CA GLY A 473 6.71 31.17 -7.63
C GLY A 473 5.47 31.63 -6.87
N SER A 474 4.83 30.75 -6.08
CA SER A 474 3.58 31.00 -5.36
C SER A 474 3.79 31.43 -3.89
N LYS A 475 4.68 32.41 -3.64
CA LYS A 475 5.17 32.76 -2.28
C LYS A 475 4.10 33.01 -1.19
N ASP A 476 2.82 33.20 -1.53
CA ASP A 476 1.72 33.38 -0.58
C ASP A 476 0.69 32.22 -0.52
N GLN A 477 0.80 31.16 -1.35
CA GLN A 477 -0.16 30.05 -1.37
C GLN A 477 0.14 28.94 -0.33
N ASP A 478 1.39 28.64 -0.01
CA ASP A 478 1.80 27.44 0.76
C ASP A 478 1.48 27.50 2.28
N VAL A 479 1.05 28.64 2.84
CA VAL A 479 0.91 28.72 4.32
C VAL A 479 -0.48 28.33 4.82
N GLN A 480 -1.53 28.68 4.09
CA GLN A 480 -2.92 28.39 4.45
C GLN A 480 -3.73 27.76 3.32
N GLU A 481 -3.42 28.12 2.06
CA GLU A 481 -4.22 27.71 0.91
C GLU A 481 -4.19 26.21 0.72
N PHE A 482 -3.00 25.60 0.79
CA PHE A 482 -2.84 24.15 0.73
C PHE A 482 -3.69 23.41 1.78
N HIS A 483 -3.75 23.96 3.00
CA HIS A 483 -4.49 23.35 4.12
C HIS A 483 -6.01 23.60 4.07
N ARG A 484 -6.46 24.53 3.22
CA ARG A 484 -7.84 25.01 3.14
C ARG A 484 -8.83 23.86 2.88
N THR A 485 -8.57 23.06 1.85
CA THR A 485 -9.44 21.94 1.48
C THR A 485 -9.52 20.91 2.59
N PHE A 486 -8.40 20.56 3.24
CA PHE A 486 -8.40 19.62 4.36
C PHE A 486 -9.22 20.14 5.56
N CYS A 487 -9.05 21.42 5.91
CA CYS A 487 -9.85 22.06 6.96
C CYS A 487 -11.35 22.06 6.61
N ALA A 488 -11.70 22.37 5.36
CA ALA A 488 -13.10 22.38 4.89
C ALA A 488 -13.72 20.98 4.98
N THR A 489 -13.04 19.97 4.44
CA THR A 489 -13.50 18.57 4.44
C THR A 489 -13.73 18.06 5.86
N GLN A 490 -12.81 18.33 6.78
CA GLN A 490 -12.92 17.92 8.19
C GLN A 490 -14.08 18.65 8.91
N GLN A 491 -14.32 19.93 8.62
CA GLN A 491 -15.45 20.68 9.17
C GLN A 491 -16.81 20.18 8.67
N ILE A 492 -16.93 19.88 7.37
CA ILE A 492 -18.15 19.34 6.78
C ILE A 492 -18.45 17.96 7.38
N ALA A 493 -17.44 17.08 7.47
CA ALA A 493 -17.58 15.78 8.10
C ALA A 493 -18.01 15.91 9.57
N ALA A 494 -17.44 16.85 10.33
CA ALA A 494 -17.84 17.14 11.71
C ALA A 494 -19.31 17.57 11.83
N ARG A 495 -19.84 18.39 10.90
CA ARG A 495 -21.25 18.78 10.89
C ARG A 495 -22.17 17.58 10.64
N ILE A 496 -21.82 16.74 9.65
CA ILE A 496 -22.60 15.54 9.34
C ILE A 496 -22.57 14.58 10.55
N ALA A 497 -21.43 14.43 11.23
CA ALA A 497 -21.29 13.62 12.44
C ALA A 497 -22.16 14.11 13.60
N LYS A 498 -22.24 15.42 13.84
CA LYS A 498 -23.16 15.99 14.84
C LYS A 498 -24.62 15.61 14.57
N THR A 499 -25.03 15.66 13.31
CA THR A 499 -26.39 15.28 12.91
C THR A 499 -26.61 13.77 13.02
N PHE A 500 -25.65 12.95 12.59
CA PHE A 500 -25.67 11.51 12.78
C PHE A 500 -25.82 11.13 14.26
N ASN A 501 -25.03 11.72 15.16
CA ASN A 501 -25.07 11.43 16.59
C ASN A 501 -26.42 11.76 17.23
N ARG A 502 -27.05 12.87 16.81
CA ARG A 502 -28.41 13.24 17.23
C ARG A 502 -29.41 12.17 16.81
N LYS A 503 -29.39 11.79 15.52
CA LYS A 503 -30.29 10.76 14.96
C LYS A 503 -30.04 9.37 15.52
N LEU A 504 -28.80 9.04 15.85
CA LEU A 504 -28.44 7.80 16.54
C LEU A 504 -29.11 7.73 17.91
N GLY A 505 -29.18 8.85 18.65
CA GLY A 505 -29.85 8.93 19.95
C GLY A 505 -31.38 8.78 19.89
N GLU A 506 -32.00 9.02 18.74
CA GLU A 506 -33.45 8.90 18.53
C GLU A 506 -33.89 7.45 18.26
N ILE A 507 -32.95 6.52 17.99
CA ILE A 507 -33.28 5.13 17.63
C ILE A 507 -33.64 4.30 18.88
N PRO A 508 -34.82 3.65 18.91
CA PRO A 508 -35.19 2.74 19.99
C PRO A 508 -34.18 1.61 20.18
N GLY A 509 -33.70 1.42 21.41
CA GLY A 509 -32.71 0.39 21.77
C GLY A 509 -31.25 0.86 21.72
N VAL A 510 -30.97 2.07 21.21
CA VAL A 510 -29.65 2.68 21.38
C VAL A 510 -29.46 3.09 22.84
N LYS A 511 -28.38 2.62 23.45
CA LYS A 511 -28.09 2.87 24.87
C LYS A 511 -27.37 4.21 25.03
N GLY A 512 -27.46 4.79 26.22
CA GLY A 512 -26.71 6.00 26.58
C GLY A 512 -25.19 5.85 26.43
N ASN A 513 -24.67 4.62 26.54
CA ASN A 513 -23.24 4.29 26.36
C ASN A 513 -22.86 3.87 24.93
N THR A 514 -23.75 4.03 23.94
CA THR A 514 -23.43 3.73 22.54
C THR A 514 -22.40 4.75 22.03
N PRO A 515 -21.30 4.31 21.37
CA PRO A 515 -20.28 5.22 20.88
C PRO A 515 -20.83 6.32 19.95
N ARG A 516 -20.19 7.50 19.99
CA ARG A 516 -20.48 8.66 19.13
C ARG A 516 -19.31 8.94 18.20
N ILE A 517 -19.55 9.64 17.09
CA ILE A 517 -18.50 10.04 16.14
C ILE A 517 -18.14 11.51 16.33
N GLU A 518 -16.87 11.82 16.47
CA GLU A 518 -16.35 13.18 16.55
C GLU A 518 -15.13 13.30 15.64
N PHE A 519 -15.15 14.27 14.72
CA PHE A 519 -13.96 14.60 13.94
C PHE A 519 -13.13 15.62 14.71
N LEU A 520 -11.81 15.41 14.72
CA LEU A 520 -10.88 16.31 15.40
C LEU A 520 -11.00 17.73 14.84
N GLU A 521 -10.77 18.71 15.72
CA GLU A 521 -10.62 20.09 15.30
C GLU A 521 -9.21 20.34 14.78
N CYS A 522 -9.12 20.98 13.61
CA CYS A 522 -7.86 21.33 12.98
C CYS A 522 -7.64 22.85 12.96
N HIS A 523 -6.37 23.23 13.10
CA HIS A 523 -5.87 24.60 13.03
C HIS A 523 -4.73 24.67 12.02
N VAL A 524 -4.37 25.86 11.57
CA VAL A 524 -3.17 26.06 10.74
C VAL A 524 -2.18 26.93 11.52
N LEU A 525 -0.98 26.41 11.76
CA LEU A 525 0.14 27.17 12.27
C LEU A 525 1.00 27.68 11.09
N ARG A 526 1.26 28.97 11.10
CA ARG A 526 2.31 29.62 10.30
C ARG A 526 3.55 29.73 11.18
N LEU A 527 4.60 29.02 10.80
CA LEU A 527 5.89 28.96 11.48
C LEU A 527 6.94 29.64 10.61
N TYR A 528 7.64 30.64 11.15
CA TYR A 528 8.73 31.30 10.45
C TYR A 528 10.07 30.68 10.83
N ASP A 529 10.75 30.06 9.87
CA ASP A 529 12.12 29.59 9.98
C ASP A 529 13.07 30.55 9.24
N ARG A 530 14.26 30.78 9.80
CA ARG A 530 15.23 31.71 9.20
C ARG A 530 15.86 31.19 7.90
N GLN A 531 15.93 29.87 7.74
CA GLN A 531 16.55 29.21 6.59
C GLN A 531 15.49 28.74 5.59
N LEU A 532 14.38 28.19 6.07
CA LEU A 532 13.32 27.62 5.25
C LEU A 532 12.23 28.64 4.88
N GLY A 533 12.22 29.81 5.51
CA GLY A 533 11.17 30.81 5.33
C GLY A 533 9.90 30.42 6.08
N GLU A 534 8.75 30.77 5.53
CA GLU A 534 7.47 30.46 6.16
C GLU A 534 6.97 29.07 5.82
N ILE A 535 6.51 28.37 6.84
CA ILE A 535 5.99 27.01 6.75
C ILE A 535 4.55 27.02 7.30
N GLY A 536 3.59 26.57 6.49
CA GLY A 536 2.23 26.28 6.93
C GLY A 536 2.09 24.82 7.34
N VAL A 537 1.62 24.58 8.56
CA VAL A 537 1.29 23.22 9.02
C VAL A 537 -0.12 23.15 9.58
N LEU A 538 -0.90 22.15 9.16
CA LEU A 538 -2.17 21.83 9.78
C LEU A 538 -1.91 21.07 11.07
N THR A 539 -2.45 21.54 12.18
CA THR A 539 -2.28 20.97 13.51
C THR A 539 -3.59 20.50 14.11
N GLU A 540 -3.54 19.34 14.77
CA GLU A 540 -4.65 18.75 15.50
C GLU A 540 -4.12 17.87 16.65
N LYS A 541 -5.02 17.37 17.50
CA LYS A 541 -4.69 16.46 18.60
C LYS A 541 -3.97 15.21 18.08
N MET A 542 -2.86 14.84 18.71
CA MET A 542 -2.23 13.54 18.45
C MET A 542 -3.07 12.43 19.09
N LEU A 543 -3.65 11.57 18.24
CA LEU A 543 -4.34 10.38 18.69
C LEU A 543 -3.33 9.31 19.16
N ASP A 544 -3.80 8.37 19.98
CA ASP A 544 -2.98 7.22 20.36
C ASP A 544 -2.67 6.34 19.14
N HIS A 545 -1.49 6.56 18.60
CA HIS A 545 -0.90 5.87 17.46
C HIS A 545 -0.92 4.33 17.57
N LYS A 546 -0.94 3.75 18.78
CA LYS A 546 -1.01 2.30 19.01
C LYS A 546 -2.42 1.73 18.89
N LYS A 547 -3.44 2.58 18.97
CA LYS A 547 -4.86 2.23 18.86
C LYS A 547 -5.49 2.73 17.56
N TYR A 548 -4.70 3.39 16.72
CA TYR A 548 -5.15 3.98 15.47
C TYR A 548 -5.67 2.89 14.53
N LYS A 549 -6.86 3.08 13.99
CA LYS A 549 -7.55 2.13 13.11
C LYS A 549 -8.17 2.87 11.93
N LYS A 550 -8.16 2.21 10.77
CA LYS A 550 -8.91 2.60 9.57
C LYS A 550 -10.10 1.66 9.40
N TRP A 551 -11.32 2.20 9.42
CA TRP A 551 -12.57 1.42 9.35
C TRP A 551 -13.07 1.22 7.92
N ASN A 552 -12.84 2.18 7.02
CA ASN A 552 -13.01 2.06 5.58
C ASN A 552 -12.03 2.96 4.83
N SER A 553 -11.99 2.84 3.50
CA SER A 553 -11.18 3.67 2.60
C SER A 553 -12.05 4.48 1.62
N ASN A 554 -11.38 5.28 0.79
CA ASN A 554 -11.99 5.98 -0.35
C ASN A 554 -12.09 5.12 -1.64
N ASN A 555 -11.76 3.82 -1.59
CA ASN A 555 -11.83 2.91 -2.74
C ASN A 555 -12.69 1.66 -2.49
N GLY A 556 -13.52 1.68 -1.44
CA GLY A 556 -14.46 0.59 -1.14
C GLY A 556 -13.94 -0.46 -0.16
N TYR A 557 -12.72 -0.34 0.37
CA TYR A 557 -12.27 -1.25 1.43
C TYR A 557 -13.07 -1.05 2.73
N VAL A 558 -13.38 -2.15 3.42
CA VAL A 558 -14.06 -2.18 4.73
C VAL A 558 -13.28 -3.09 5.67
N ALA A 559 -13.03 -2.63 6.91
CA ALA A 559 -12.34 -3.44 7.92
C ALA A 559 -13.08 -4.75 8.20
N GLY A 560 -12.37 -5.88 8.08
CA GLY A 560 -12.91 -7.23 8.34
C GLY A 560 -13.32 -8.02 7.09
N MET A 561 -13.11 -7.49 5.87
CA MET A 561 -13.19 -8.30 4.65
C MET A 561 -12.16 -9.45 4.71
N SER A 562 -12.62 -10.68 4.49
CA SER A 562 -11.79 -11.88 4.56
C SER A 562 -10.87 -11.98 3.35
N LYS A 563 -9.56 -12.15 3.61
CA LYS A 563 -8.52 -12.50 2.63
C LYS A 563 -9.05 -13.58 1.69
N GLY A 564 -9.11 -13.32 0.40
CA GLY A 564 -9.31 -14.38 -0.59
C GLY A 564 -8.14 -15.35 -0.53
N HIS A 565 -8.27 -16.45 0.24
CA HIS A 565 -7.35 -17.57 0.21
C HIS A 565 -7.83 -18.56 -0.84
N ASP A 566 -6.96 -18.79 -1.83
CA ASP A 566 -6.70 -20.00 -2.61
C ASP A 566 -7.87 -20.90 -3.05
N GLY A 567 -8.03 -20.98 -4.36
CA GLY A 567 -8.85 -22.00 -5.02
C GLY A 567 -8.64 -22.07 -6.52
N ALA A 568 -7.40 -22.20 -7.00
CA ALA A 568 -7.13 -22.55 -8.39
C ALA A 568 -6.65 -24.00 -8.46
N GLY A 569 -7.53 -24.89 -8.89
CA GLY A 569 -7.25 -26.31 -9.07
C GLY A 569 -6.25 -26.56 -10.20
N ALA A 570 -5.38 -27.54 -9.97
CA ALA A 570 -4.34 -28.00 -10.87
C ALA A 570 -4.86 -28.25 -12.31
N LYS A 571 -4.27 -27.54 -13.28
CA LYS A 571 -4.26 -27.93 -14.69
C LYS A 571 -2.84 -27.85 -15.22
N SER A 572 -2.50 -28.78 -16.11
CA SER A 572 -1.16 -29.02 -16.65
C SER A 572 -0.54 -27.82 -17.37
N ILE A 573 0.78 -27.69 -17.18
CA ILE A 573 1.66 -26.56 -17.47
C ILE A 573 1.79 -26.17 -18.96
N GLU A 574 1.35 -27.00 -19.91
CA GLU A 574 1.59 -26.73 -21.35
C GLU A 574 0.56 -25.82 -22.05
N GLY A 575 -0.51 -25.36 -21.36
CA GLY A 575 -1.56 -24.52 -21.97
C GLY A 575 -1.74 -23.12 -21.36
N ALA A 576 -1.06 -22.77 -20.27
CA ALA A 576 -1.38 -21.59 -19.46
C ALA A 576 -0.80 -20.26 -19.97
N PHE A 577 0.13 -20.29 -20.94
CA PHE A 577 0.81 -19.09 -21.43
C PHE A 577 -0.03 -18.20 -22.36
N ALA A 578 -1.19 -18.68 -22.85
CA ALA A 578 -1.95 -18.01 -23.91
C ALA A 578 -3.29 -17.38 -23.47
N SER A 579 -3.75 -17.56 -22.23
CA SER A 579 -5.01 -16.96 -21.79
C SER A 579 -5.06 -16.71 -20.29
N LEU A 580 -4.58 -15.54 -19.85
CA LEU A 580 -4.92 -15.00 -18.54
C LEU A 580 -5.48 -13.59 -18.73
N ASP A 581 -6.76 -13.47 -18.39
CA ASP A 581 -7.54 -12.25 -18.41
C ASP A 581 -6.98 -11.30 -17.34
N LEU A 582 -6.25 -10.27 -17.78
CA LEU A 582 -5.46 -9.33 -16.97
C LEU A 582 -6.30 -8.33 -16.14
N ASN A 583 -7.63 -8.48 -16.10
CA ASN A 583 -8.54 -7.47 -15.54
C ASN A 583 -9.00 -7.73 -14.09
N ALA A 584 -8.48 -8.75 -13.40
CA ALA A 584 -8.79 -8.98 -11.99
C ALA A 584 -7.72 -8.37 -11.08
N THR A 585 -7.70 -7.05 -10.97
CA THR A 585 -6.85 -6.30 -10.03
C THR A 585 -7.31 -6.57 -8.59
N VAL A 586 -6.72 -7.57 -7.93
CA VAL A 586 -6.85 -7.73 -6.48
C VAL A 586 -5.80 -6.84 -5.82
N LEU A 587 -6.21 -5.64 -5.43
CA LEU A 587 -5.36 -4.72 -4.66
C LEU A 587 -5.00 -5.37 -3.31
N PRO A 588 -3.72 -5.44 -2.92
CA PRO A 588 -3.35 -5.93 -1.60
C PRO A 588 -3.95 -5.05 -0.49
N GLU A 589 -4.86 -5.62 0.30
CA GLU A 589 -5.69 -4.94 1.31
C GLU A 589 -4.90 -4.36 2.51
N ASN A 590 -3.59 -4.62 2.62
CA ASN A 590 -2.76 -4.22 3.77
C ASN A 590 -1.93 -2.96 3.55
N LEU A 591 -1.93 -2.42 2.34
CA LEU A 591 -1.26 -1.17 2.06
C LEU A 591 -2.38 -0.15 1.92
N GLY A 592 -2.32 0.95 2.67
CA GLY A 592 -3.25 2.08 2.56
C GLY A 592 -3.15 2.77 1.19
N ALA A 593 -3.33 2.01 0.11
CA ALA A 593 -3.31 2.38 -1.28
C ALA A 593 -4.61 3.14 -1.54
N ILE A 594 -4.46 4.45 -1.58
CA ILE A 594 -5.47 5.35 -2.07
C ILE A 594 -5.42 5.20 -3.60
N VAL A 595 -6.55 4.88 -4.21
CA VAL A 595 -6.65 4.89 -5.67
C VAL A 595 -7.01 6.32 -6.08
N GLU A 596 -6.18 6.89 -6.94
CA GLU A 596 -6.37 8.20 -7.54
C GLU A 596 -6.72 7.97 -9.02
N GLU A 597 -7.62 8.77 -9.59
CA GLU A 597 -7.95 8.71 -11.01
C GLU A 597 -7.22 9.83 -11.75
N ASP A 598 -6.59 9.50 -12.88
CA ASP A 598 -5.79 10.40 -13.73
C ASP A 598 -6.65 11.38 -14.56
N GLU A 599 -7.75 11.88 -14.01
CA GLU A 599 -8.66 12.77 -14.75
C GLU A 599 -8.57 14.22 -14.27
N GLU A 600 -8.82 15.15 -15.20
CA GLU A 600 -8.73 16.61 -15.02
C GLU A 600 -9.46 17.08 -13.76
N GLY A 601 -8.71 17.55 -12.77
CA GLY A 601 -9.22 18.16 -11.54
C GLY A 601 -9.27 19.69 -11.66
N GLU A 602 -10.31 20.31 -11.14
CA GLU A 602 -10.43 21.78 -11.07
C GLU A 602 -9.93 22.27 -9.70
N GLU A 603 -9.18 23.37 -9.67
CA GLU A 603 -8.80 24.05 -8.42
C GLU A 603 -10.05 24.68 -7.76
N TRP A 604 -10.15 24.55 -6.44
CA TRP A 604 -11.25 25.08 -5.64
C TRP A 604 -11.19 26.62 -5.59
N ASP A 605 -12.11 27.33 -6.27
CA ASP A 605 -12.22 28.80 -6.26
C ASP A 605 -13.20 29.29 -5.16
N ASP A 606 -12.87 30.38 -4.48
CA ASP A 606 -13.70 31.01 -3.42
C ASP A 606 -15.04 31.54 -3.96
N SER A 607 -15.17 31.76 -5.28
CA SER A 607 -16.43 32.12 -5.91
C SER A 607 -17.45 30.96 -5.95
N ASP A 608 -17.00 29.71 -5.73
CA ASP A 608 -17.81 28.48 -5.72
C ASP A 608 -18.55 28.21 -4.40
N ALA A 609 -18.49 29.12 -3.43
CA ALA A 609 -19.31 29.07 -2.22
C ALA A 609 -20.83 29.09 -2.51
N SER A 610 -21.25 29.33 -3.76
CA SER A 610 -22.65 29.14 -4.20
C SER A 610 -23.09 27.67 -4.28
N ASP A 611 -22.14 26.73 -4.45
CA ASP A 611 -22.40 25.30 -4.52
C ASP A 611 -22.24 24.57 -3.17
N GLU A 612 -21.87 25.30 -2.10
CA GLU A 612 -22.19 24.94 -0.70
C GLU A 612 -23.72 25.00 -0.47
N GLU A 613 -24.50 24.43 -1.40
CA GLU A 613 -25.92 24.24 -1.31
C GLU A 613 -26.17 23.33 -0.11
N LEU A 614 -26.46 24.02 0.99
CA LEU A 614 -26.98 23.60 2.27
C LEU A 614 -27.07 22.09 2.42
N VAL A 615 -26.14 21.57 3.24
CA VAL A 615 -26.50 20.49 4.14
C VAL A 615 -27.91 20.78 4.67
N PRO A 616 -28.94 19.97 4.35
CA PRO A 616 -30.33 20.39 4.51
C PRO A 616 -30.61 20.90 5.92
N GLU A 617 -31.15 22.12 6.06
CA GLU A 617 -31.66 22.59 7.35
C GLU A 617 -32.85 21.75 7.78
N GLU A 618 -32.93 21.45 9.08
CA GLU A 618 -34.00 20.64 9.66
C GLU A 618 -35.37 21.27 9.42
N ASP A 619 -36.34 20.45 8.97
CA ASP A 619 -37.75 20.74 9.23
C ASP A 619 -38.01 20.37 10.69
N GLY A 620 -38.10 21.37 11.56
CA GLY A 620 -38.15 21.25 13.04
C GLY A 620 -39.43 20.63 13.59
N ARG A 621 -39.85 19.47 13.09
CA ARG A 621 -41.04 18.77 13.56
C ARG A 621 -40.70 17.40 14.14
N ASP A 622 -41.12 17.25 15.38
CA ASP A 622 -41.08 16.03 16.17
C ASP A 622 -41.80 14.87 15.44
N LEU A 623 -41.09 13.77 15.19
CA LEU A 623 -41.62 12.60 14.49
C LEU A 623 -42.08 11.53 15.49
N GLN A 624 -43.18 11.81 16.19
CA GLN A 624 -43.95 10.75 16.87
C GLN A 624 -44.70 9.89 15.86
N ARG A 625 -44.01 9.01 15.14
CA ARG A 625 -44.61 7.87 14.41
C ARG A 625 -43.67 6.67 14.31
N ALA A 626 -43.16 6.19 15.44
CA ALA A 626 -42.84 4.77 15.58
C ALA A 626 -44.13 4.06 16.00
N SER A 627 -44.50 2.94 15.35
CA SER A 627 -45.66 2.17 15.80
C SER A 627 -45.32 1.47 17.12
N ALA A 628 -46.32 1.17 17.96
CA ALA A 628 -46.13 0.42 19.20
C ALA A 628 -45.43 -0.94 19.01
N MET A 629 -45.42 -1.50 17.79
CA MET A 629 -44.69 -2.72 17.44
C MET A 629 -43.18 -2.48 17.18
N ASP A 630 -42.76 -1.30 16.72
CA ASP A 630 -41.33 -0.95 16.56
C ASP A 630 -40.64 -0.73 17.93
N HIS A 631 -41.40 -0.44 18.99
CA HIS A 631 -40.87 -0.24 20.34
C HIS A 631 -40.45 -1.53 21.06
N PHE A 632 -40.84 -2.71 20.55
CA PHE A 632 -40.63 -4.00 21.25
C PHE A 632 -39.36 -4.75 20.81
N ARG A 633 -38.70 -4.35 19.71
CA ARG A 633 -37.51 -5.03 19.18
C ARG A 633 -36.38 -4.01 19.04
N GLY A 634 -35.52 -3.91 20.05
CA GLY A 634 -34.33 -3.05 19.99
C GLY A 634 -33.42 -3.41 18.82
N VAL A 635 -32.87 -2.41 18.14
CA VAL A 635 -31.96 -2.58 16.99
C VAL A 635 -30.69 -3.28 17.45
N LYS A 636 -30.29 -4.37 16.79
CA LYS A 636 -29.05 -5.09 17.10
C LYS A 636 -27.94 -4.63 16.16
N PHE A 637 -26.86 -4.10 16.73
CA PHE A 637 -25.66 -3.72 15.98
C PHE A 637 -24.42 -3.84 16.85
N SER A 638 -23.27 -4.03 16.19
CA SER A 638 -21.94 -4.02 16.79
C SER A 638 -21.35 -2.60 16.78
N VAL A 639 -20.31 -2.37 17.59
CA VAL A 639 -19.59 -1.09 17.58
C VAL A 639 -18.98 -0.79 16.20
N GLU A 640 -18.54 -1.81 15.49
CA GLU A 640 -17.92 -1.70 14.16
C GLU A 640 -18.93 -1.33 13.05
N ASP A 641 -20.23 -1.49 13.30
CA ASP A 641 -21.27 -1.06 12.36
C ASP A 641 -21.43 0.47 12.33
N ILE A 642 -21.01 1.17 13.39
CA ILE A 642 -21.26 2.61 13.55
C ILE A 642 -20.53 3.44 12.47
N PRO A 643 -19.22 3.26 12.19
CA PRO A 643 -18.53 3.97 11.11
C PRO A 643 -19.12 3.67 9.72
N GLN A 644 -19.48 2.42 9.44
CA GLN A 644 -20.09 2.06 8.15
C GLN A 644 -21.49 2.68 7.99
N ALA A 645 -22.29 2.66 9.07
CA ALA A 645 -23.59 3.30 9.09
C ALA A 645 -23.49 4.83 8.95
N PHE A 646 -22.45 5.46 9.49
CA PHE A 646 -22.18 6.88 9.29
C PHE A 646 -21.87 7.23 7.83
N SER A 647 -21.02 6.44 7.17
CA SER A 647 -20.71 6.63 5.75
C SER A 647 -21.99 6.52 4.91
N CYS A 648 -22.75 5.43 5.09
CA CYS A 648 -24.03 5.22 4.42
C CYS A 648 -25.07 6.33 4.75
N PHE A 649 -25.10 6.79 6.01
CA PHE A 649 -25.93 7.90 6.45
C PHE A 649 -25.57 9.18 5.71
N SER A 650 -24.30 9.55 5.60
CA SER A 650 -23.87 10.78 4.95
C SER A 650 -24.37 10.88 3.49
N TYR A 651 -24.34 9.77 2.76
CA TYR A 651 -24.88 9.65 1.40
C TYR A 651 -26.40 9.81 1.34
N LYS A 652 -27.14 9.14 2.22
CA LYS A 652 -28.60 9.24 2.26
C LYS A 652 -29.07 10.62 2.74
N TYR A 653 -28.39 11.14 3.76
CA TYR A 653 -28.61 12.43 4.41
C TYR A 653 -28.48 13.59 3.41
N SER A 654 -27.42 13.54 2.60
CA SER A 654 -27.09 14.55 1.60
C SER A 654 -27.87 14.40 0.28
N LYS A 655 -28.88 13.52 0.20
CA LYS A 655 -29.58 13.18 -1.05
C LYS A 655 -28.63 12.73 -2.17
N ARG A 656 -27.66 11.88 -1.82
CA ARG A 656 -26.64 11.32 -2.73
C ARG A 656 -25.63 12.35 -3.25
N LYS A 657 -25.47 13.47 -2.55
CA LYS A 657 -24.53 14.56 -2.93
C LYS A 657 -23.15 14.38 -2.29
N TYR A 658 -23.10 13.93 -1.04
CA TYR A 658 -21.87 13.72 -0.27
C TYR A 658 -21.81 12.30 0.27
N LEU A 659 -20.68 11.62 0.12
CA LEU A 659 -20.36 10.40 0.87
C LEU A 659 -19.06 10.66 1.66
N VAL A 660 -19.15 10.66 2.99
CA VAL A 660 -17.99 10.73 3.87
C VAL A 660 -17.44 9.32 4.07
N CYS A 661 -16.17 9.11 3.74
CA CYS A 661 -15.45 7.84 3.86
C CYS A 661 -14.01 8.11 4.35
N ASP A 662 -13.13 7.11 4.19
CA ASP A 662 -11.78 7.11 4.75
C ASP A 662 -11.78 7.31 6.28
N LEU A 663 -12.74 6.67 6.96
CA LEU A 663 -12.92 6.85 8.39
C LEU A 663 -11.78 6.18 9.15
N GLN A 664 -10.96 7.00 9.80
CA GLN A 664 -9.75 6.58 10.50
C GLN A 664 -9.48 7.43 11.76
N GLY A 665 -8.87 6.82 12.77
CA GLY A 665 -8.70 7.45 14.09
C GLY A 665 -8.69 6.44 15.24
N VAL A 666 -9.21 6.81 16.41
CA VAL A 666 -9.21 5.98 17.63
C VAL A 666 -10.61 5.90 18.23
N LEU A 667 -11.00 4.71 18.70
CA LEU A 667 -12.17 4.57 19.58
C LEU A 667 -11.74 4.81 21.04
N ASP A 668 -12.02 6.00 21.55
CA ASP A 668 -11.82 6.38 22.94
C ASP A 668 -12.95 5.82 23.82
N GLN A 669 -12.65 4.74 24.53
CA GLN A 669 -13.56 4.09 25.48
C GLN A 669 -13.56 4.75 26.87
N THR A 670 -12.70 5.74 27.13
CA THR A 670 -12.60 6.40 28.44
C THR A 670 -13.65 7.49 28.63
N ARG A 671 -14.22 8.00 27.53
CA ARG A 671 -15.32 8.97 27.53
C ARG A 671 -16.66 8.28 27.77
N SER A 672 -17.63 9.04 28.29
CA SER A 672 -19.02 8.60 28.49
C SER A 672 -19.98 9.54 27.76
N PRO A 673 -20.63 9.10 26.66
CA PRO A 673 -20.40 7.83 25.95
C PRO A 673 -19.01 7.74 25.30
N PRO A 674 -18.53 6.52 24.97
CA PRO A 674 -17.34 6.31 24.15
C PRO A 674 -17.40 7.09 22.84
N CYS A 675 -16.24 7.42 22.27
CA CYS A 675 -16.17 8.27 21.10
C CYS A 675 -15.18 7.75 20.06
N PHE A 676 -15.60 7.65 18.80
CA PHE A 676 -14.70 7.57 17.67
C PHE A 676 -14.13 8.96 17.40
N GLU A 677 -12.89 9.19 17.82
CA GLU A 677 -12.12 10.39 17.48
C GLU A 677 -11.51 10.15 16.09
N LEU A 678 -12.12 10.74 15.06
CA LEU A 678 -11.76 10.55 13.66
C LEU A 678 -11.00 11.75 13.10
N THR A 679 -10.15 11.51 12.11
CA THR A 679 -9.38 12.55 11.41
C THR A 679 -9.22 12.20 9.93
N ASP A 680 -8.80 13.19 9.14
CA ASP A 680 -8.52 13.08 7.70
C ASP A 680 -9.62 12.35 6.89
N PRO A 681 -10.90 12.75 7.00
CA PRO A 681 -11.94 12.16 6.19
C PRO A 681 -11.75 12.48 4.71
N VAL A 682 -12.29 11.61 3.86
CA VAL A 682 -12.52 11.89 2.43
C VAL A 682 -14.00 12.14 2.21
N ILE A 683 -14.33 13.10 1.34
CA ILE A 683 -15.69 13.34 0.88
C ILE A 683 -15.73 13.10 -0.62
N HIS A 684 -16.48 12.08 -1.03
CA HIS A 684 -16.87 11.95 -2.44
C HIS A 684 -18.02 12.90 -2.74
N TYR A 685 -17.89 13.71 -3.78
CA TYR A 685 -18.89 14.70 -4.18
C TYR A 685 -19.51 14.39 -5.53
N ARG A 686 -20.85 14.32 -5.56
CA ARG A 686 -21.59 14.21 -6.83
C ARG A 686 -21.87 15.60 -7.38
N SER A 687 -21.02 16.04 -8.30
CA SER A 687 -21.19 17.32 -8.99
C SER A 687 -22.39 17.30 -9.96
N MET A 688 -23.15 18.39 -9.99
CA MET A 688 -24.22 18.60 -11.00
C MET A 688 -23.67 19.23 -12.29
N ASN A 689 -22.47 19.82 -12.23
CA ASN A 689 -21.82 20.53 -13.33
C ASN A 689 -20.56 19.78 -13.81
N ASN A 690 -20.50 18.45 -13.63
CA ASN A 690 -19.35 17.58 -13.98
C ASN A 690 -17.99 17.93 -13.36
N ARG A 691 -17.92 18.87 -12.41
CA ARG A 691 -16.71 19.15 -11.60
C ARG A 691 -16.18 17.88 -10.93
N LYS A 692 -14.86 17.71 -10.93
CA LYS A 692 -14.13 16.58 -10.32
C LYS A 692 -13.23 17.06 -9.19
N ASN A 693 -12.89 16.16 -8.27
CA ASN A 693 -11.94 16.41 -7.17
C ASN A 693 -12.28 17.64 -6.31
N VAL A 694 -13.56 17.93 -6.07
CA VAL A 694 -14.03 19.15 -5.39
C VAL A 694 -13.47 19.24 -3.96
N PHE A 695 -13.34 18.11 -3.27
CA PHE A 695 -12.72 18.02 -1.94
C PHE A 695 -11.28 17.52 -1.97
N GLY A 696 -10.58 17.74 -3.09
CA GLY A 696 -9.20 17.37 -3.32
C GLY A 696 -9.03 16.06 -4.08
N ARG A 697 -7.77 15.66 -4.30
CA ARG A 697 -7.36 14.53 -5.15
C ARG A 697 -7.99 13.17 -4.77
N THR A 698 -8.36 12.99 -3.51
CA THR A 698 -8.98 11.74 -3.02
C THR A 698 -10.49 11.68 -3.27
N ASP A 699 -11.11 12.79 -3.68
CA ASP A 699 -12.51 12.85 -4.10
C ASP A 699 -12.68 12.28 -5.52
N ARG A 700 -13.08 11.01 -5.58
CA ARG A 700 -13.42 10.30 -6.82
C ARG A 700 -14.88 10.45 -7.27
N GLY A 701 -15.62 11.42 -6.73
CA GLY A 701 -17.01 11.67 -7.07
C GLY A 701 -17.89 10.40 -7.10
N GLN A 702 -18.60 10.18 -8.19
CA GLN A 702 -19.52 9.04 -8.32
C GLN A 702 -18.82 7.68 -8.29
N SER A 703 -17.62 7.55 -8.90
CA SER A 703 -16.91 6.26 -8.93
C SER A 703 -16.48 5.83 -7.51
N GLY A 704 -16.04 6.78 -6.68
CA GLY A 704 -15.76 6.54 -5.26
C GLY A 704 -17.00 6.14 -4.46
N MET A 705 -18.15 6.77 -4.75
CA MET A 705 -19.43 6.37 -4.14
C MET A 705 -19.83 4.94 -4.53
N ASP A 706 -19.70 4.59 -5.81
CA ASP A 706 -20.05 3.27 -6.32
C ASP A 706 -19.12 2.20 -5.74
N ALA A 707 -17.82 2.50 -5.59
CA ALA A 707 -16.84 1.63 -4.96
C ALA A 707 -17.20 1.31 -3.50
N PHE A 708 -17.64 2.32 -2.72
CA PHE A 708 -18.15 2.10 -1.36
C PHE A 708 -19.38 1.20 -1.34
N PHE A 709 -20.37 1.44 -2.22
CA PHE A 709 -21.59 0.63 -2.24
C PHE A 709 -21.41 -0.78 -2.81
N LYS A 710 -20.34 -1.03 -3.56
CA LYS A 710 -19.98 -2.38 -4.03
C LYS A 710 -19.67 -3.33 -2.88
N THR A 711 -19.12 -2.80 -1.79
CA THR A 711 -18.67 -3.59 -0.63
C THR A 711 -19.54 -3.37 0.61
N HIS A 712 -20.25 -2.24 0.69
CA HIS A 712 -21.13 -1.93 1.80
C HIS A 712 -22.39 -2.79 1.82
N THR A 713 -22.60 -3.51 2.92
CA THR A 713 -23.87 -4.16 3.24
C THR A 713 -24.57 -3.39 4.35
N CYS A 714 -25.81 -2.92 4.13
CA CYS A 714 -26.56 -2.19 5.14
C CYS A 714 -26.82 -3.07 6.37
N SER A 715 -26.35 -2.62 7.54
CA SER A 715 -26.66 -3.24 8.85
C SER A 715 -28.07 -2.86 9.34
N GLU A 716 -28.57 -3.52 10.40
CA GLU A 716 -29.83 -3.10 11.05
C GLU A 716 -29.78 -1.64 11.49
N LEU A 717 -28.61 -1.15 11.91
CA LEU A 717 -28.39 0.25 12.25
C LEU A 717 -28.60 1.19 11.05
N CYS A 718 -28.11 0.81 9.86
CA CYS A 718 -28.33 1.57 8.63
C CYS A 718 -29.83 1.68 8.29
N HIS A 719 -30.57 0.59 8.47
CA HIS A 719 -32.01 0.57 8.24
C HIS A 719 -32.78 1.39 9.28
N ALA A 720 -32.40 1.30 10.55
CA ALA A 720 -33.00 2.08 11.63
C ALA A 720 -32.81 3.59 11.44
N LEU A 721 -31.58 4.01 11.11
CA LEU A 721 -31.27 5.41 10.76
C LEU A 721 -32.13 5.89 9.58
N GLY A 722 -32.36 5.04 8.57
CA GLY A 722 -33.25 5.37 7.45
C GLY A 722 -34.73 5.52 7.82
N LYS A 723 -35.20 4.89 8.90
CA LYS A 723 -36.59 4.99 9.37
C LYS A 723 -36.86 6.26 10.18
N VAL A 724 -35.92 6.64 11.05
CA VAL A 724 -35.97 7.91 11.82
C VAL A 724 -35.86 9.13 10.89
N TRP A 725 -35.40 8.90 9.66
CA TRP A 725 -35.14 9.90 8.63
C TRP A 725 -36.32 10.21 7.68
N LYS A 726 -37.44 9.46 7.70
CA LYS A 726 -38.46 9.57 6.63
C LYS A 726 -38.91 11.02 6.35
N TYR A 727 -38.49 11.53 5.18
CA TYR A 727 -39.07 12.72 4.56
C TYR A 727 -40.58 12.51 4.41
N LYS A 728 -41.40 13.40 4.98
CA LYS A 728 -42.70 13.65 4.34
C LYS A 728 -42.39 14.39 3.05
N HIS A 729 -42.81 13.82 1.93
CA HIS A 729 -42.99 14.59 0.72
C HIS A 729 -43.79 15.85 1.09
N VAL A 730 -43.22 17.03 0.89
CA VAL A 730 -44.06 18.21 0.66
C VAL A 730 -44.61 18.00 -0.75
N ASP A 731 -45.56 17.08 -0.87
CA ASP A 731 -46.36 16.97 -2.08
C ASP A 731 -47.05 18.31 -2.26
N ARG A 732 -47.00 18.75 -3.52
CA ARG A 732 -47.82 19.82 -4.11
C ARG A 732 -49.10 20.02 -3.31
N VAL A 733 -49.33 21.25 -2.86
CA VAL A 733 -50.64 21.69 -2.37
C VAL A 733 -51.70 21.13 -3.33
N PRO A 734 -52.67 20.33 -2.85
CA PRO A 734 -53.73 19.83 -3.70
C PRO A 734 -54.43 21.02 -4.36
N ARG A 735 -54.53 21.00 -5.69
CA ARG A 735 -55.32 21.97 -6.49
C ARG A 735 -56.81 22.01 -6.10
N SER A 736 -57.25 21.24 -5.11
CA SER A 736 -58.62 21.21 -4.59
C SER A 736 -58.91 22.21 -3.47
N LEU A 737 -57.95 23.06 -3.06
CA LEU A 737 -58.19 24.13 -2.06
C LEU A 737 -58.17 25.56 -2.63
N ILE A 738 -58.35 25.70 -3.95
CA ILE A 738 -58.78 26.98 -4.55
C ILE A 738 -60.23 26.81 -5.01
N LYS A 739 -61.18 27.13 -4.12
CA LYS A 739 -62.52 27.56 -4.52
C LYS A 739 -62.71 29.00 -4.01
N PRO A 740 -62.88 29.99 -4.89
CA PRO A 740 -63.37 31.29 -4.48
C PRO A 740 -64.87 31.14 -4.15
N LYS A 741 -65.26 31.49 -2.93
CA LYS A 741 -66.64 31.90 -2.65
C LYS A 741 -66.80 33.31 -3.21
N LEU A 742 -67.20 33.40 -4.47
CA LEU A 742 -67.89 34.58 -4.99
C LEU A 742 -69.37 34.23 -5.01
N GLU A 743 -70.11 34.75 -4.03
CA GLU A 743 -71.56 34.85 -4.12
C GLU A 743 -71.89 35.94 -5.13
N ASN A 744 -72.39 35.51 -6.30
CA ASN A 744 -73.09 36.38 -7.23
C ASN A 744 -74.44 36.76 -6.61
N THR A 745 -74.61 38.03 -6.25
CA THR A 745 -75.92 38.66 -6.24
C THR A 745 -76.04 39.49 -7.51
N LEU A 746 -76.93 39.05 -8.40
CA LEU A 746 -77.34 39.73 -9.61
C LEU A 746 -77.95 41.10 -9.30
N GLY A 747 -77.54 42.12 -10.05
CA GLY A 747 -78.16 43.45 -10.05
C GLY A 747 -77.75 44.27 -11.27
N ARG A 748 -78.45 44.08 -12.39
CA ARG A 748 -78.43 44.95 -13.58
C ARG A 748 -78.71 46.42 -13.24
N ARG A 749 -77.98 47.34 -13.87
CA ARG A 749 -78.45 48.52 -14.69
C ARG A 749 -77.24 49.46 -14.88
N TYR A 750 -76.73 49.61 -16.10
CA TYR A 750 -77.09 50.62 -17.13
C TYR A 750 -76.67 52.05 -16.78
N GLU A 751 -75.91 52.65 -17.71
CA GLU A 751 -75.65 54.09 -17.95
C GLU A 751 -74.87 54.84 -16.86
N GLY A 752 -73.91 55.71 -17.14
CA GLY A 752 -73.37 56.28 -18.38
C GLY A 752 -72.18 57.18 -17.97
N THR A 753 -71.31 57.46 -18.94
CA THR A 753 -70.23 58.46 -18.92
C THR A 753 -70.75 59.87 -18.61
N PRO A 754 -69.90 60.89 -18.33
CA PRO A 754 -68.46 61.03 -18.67
C PRO A 754 -67.48 60.79 -17.54
#